data_AF-A0A553NWX6-F1
#
_entry.id   AF-A0A553NWX6-F1
#
_cell.length_a   1.000
_cell.length_b   1.000
_cell.length_c   1.000
_cell.angle_alpha   90.00
_cell.angle_beta   90.00
_cell.angle_gamma   90.00
#
_symmetry.space_group_name_H-M   'P 1'
#
loop_
_entity.id
_entity.type
_entity.pdbx_description
1 polymer ?
#
loop_
_entity_poly.entity_id
_entity_poly.type
_entity_poly.pdbx_seq_one_letter_code
_entity_poly.pdbx_strand_id
1 'polypeptide(L)'
;DEAQYLSPLQVNLEDLLADRLDRVKAKDENSLSSKIVIMKPILRFLQLLCENHNLSMQNLLRDQNNKSKFNLVSETLILLDVICGSTTGGLGLLGLYINESNVQLINQIMETLTEYCQGPCYENQVCIAIHESNGLGIITALILNDINPLGKSRMDLVLELKNNASKLLLAIMESRTSDSENVSEKILYNMNPKQLVDMACKAFHQETMDDENDDGEEVVSSRLVGHNIYILCHQLAIYNKDIGFMLKPQPETMDVKTVEALIFYGSHTAQIEVNRSDRNLEQIVFPIPEICEYLTEETKFKVLTNAERDDQGSKVADFFNKSEDLFNEMKWQKKLRSNPALFWVSSHMSFWSYVIFACTVFINVIVATSYPFAETLPNAGGHLSGVVWAFLLGSAAITITIPTSVAFKCLFLSSILRLILSAGPEITVTLLGIALVVFKGVHLISIMGNMGLFNMPVSQIIFNAELAYHVGYLILCILGLFMHPFFFSVLLFDVVYREETLLNVMKSVTRNGRSILLTAVFAIILVYLFSIIGFIFFKDDFIMDAETVPTAHPRSMDKMACSAEDDNYSCDSSSSPDVGLLSVSSSESGECTFDSHCGVSPYACYYHRFSFSDGVKERSCDSLLMCIVTTLNQGLRNGGGIGDVLRPPSNREPLFAARVVYDMLFFFVVIIIVLNLIFGVIIDTFADLRSEKQQKEEILKNSLKDPTEFTGPESYVHEMVKKRCLDWFPRLRAISLAIDDVDGEQNEWRSLQKQLESTQSLVQALTSQLLDLRDQMTEQRKQKQRIGLLNNAPSLLNTGNGYNANTNK
;
A
#
# COMPACT_ATOMS: atom_id res chain seq x y z
N ASP A 1 45.43 -17.70 86.94
CA ASP A 1 45.54 -17.47 85.49
C ASP A 1 44.49 -18.29 84.76
N GLU A 2 43.47 -17.61 84.24
CA GLU A 2 42.77 -17.86 82.97
C GLU A 2 41.49 -17.03 82.95
N ALA A 3 41.64 -15.78 82.52
CA ALA A 3 40.53 -14.93 82.07
C ALA A 3 41.06 -14.05 80.94
N GLN A 4 40.17 -13.79 79.97
CA GLN A 4 40.29 -12.90 78.80
C GLN A 4 40.86 -13.51 77.51
N TYR A 5 39.95 -14.04 76.67
CA TYR A 5 39.91 -13.78 75.23
C TYR A 5 38.44 -13.93 74.77
N LEU A 6 37.70 -12.83 74.68
CA LEU A 6 36.42 -12.76 73.95
C LEU A 6 36.71 -12.08 72.61
N SER A 7 36.45 -12.83 71.53
CA SER A 7 36.96 -12.56 70.18
C SER A 7 36.21 -11.43 69.45
N PRO A 8 36.86 -10.75 68.47
CA PRO A 8 36.27 -9.68 67.64
C PRO A 8 35.07 -10.10 66.76
N LEU A 9 34.73 -11.40 66.74
CA LEU A 9 33.65 -11.94 65.92
C LEU A 9 32.26 -11.64 66.50
N GLN A 10 32.15 -11.47 67.83
CA GLN A 10 30.85 -11.35 68.50
C GLN A 10 30.27 -9.94 68.40
N VAL A 11 31.14 -8.91 68.37
CA VAL A 11 30.76 -7.50 68.19
C VAL A 11 30.23 -7.25 66.77
N ASN A 12 30.84 -7.87 65.74
CA ASN A 12 30.38 -7.75 64.35
C ASN A 12 29.01 -8.42 64.09
N LEU A 13 28.64 -9.45 64.86
CA LEU A 13 27.37 -10.14 64.67
C LEU A 13 26.21 -9.37 65.33
N GLU A 14 26.45 -8.75 66.49
CA GLU A 14 25.45 -7.90 67.16
C GLU A 14 25.17 -6.63 66.35
N ASP A 15 26.19 -5.96 65.81
CA ASP A 15 26.00 -4.79 64.94
C ASP A 15 25.26 -5.15 63.63
N LEU A 16 25.54 -6.33 63.06
CA LEU A 16 24.89 -6.79 61.83
C LEU A 16 23.45 -7.26 62.07
N LEU A 17 23.16 -7.81 63.26
CA LEU A 17 21.80 -8.14 63.69
C LEU A 17 21.00 -6.89 64.06
N ALA A 18 21.63 -5.88 64.68
CA ALA A 18 21.02 -4.58 64.95
C ALA A 18 20.70 -3.84 63.64
N ASP A 19 21.63 -3.80 62.68
CA ASP A 19 21.39 -3.22 61.36
C ASP A 19 20.27 -3.98 60.59
N ARG A 20 20.18 -5.31 60.74
CA ARG A 20 19.03 -6.07 60.22
C ARG A 20 17.73 -5.76 60.97
N LEU A 21 17.75 -5.62 62.29
CA LEU A 21 16.55 -5.32 63.08
C LEU A 21 16.03 -3.92 62.78
N ASP A 22 16.92 -2.95 62.59
CA ASP A 22 16.57 -1.57 62.24
C ASP A 22 16.09 -1.49 60.78
N ARG A 23 16.67 -2.27 59.86
CA ARG A 23 16.11 -2.44 58.49
C ARG A 23 14.75 -3.11 58.48
N VAL A 24 14.48 -4.06 59.38
CA VAL A 24 13.17 -4.71 59.52
C VAL A 24 12.14 -3.76 60.12
N LYS A 25 12.50 -2.99 61.16
CA LYS A 25 11.64 -1.95 61.75
C LYS A 25 11.33 -0.82 60.75
N ALA A 26 12.32 -0.37 59.98
CA ALA A 26 12.11 0.62 58.91
C ALA A 26 11.26 0.08 57.74
N LYS A 27 11.27 -1.24 57.51
CA LYS A 27 10.38 -1.90 56.52
C LYS A 27 8.92 -1.96 56.99
N ASP A 28 8.70 -2.18 58.29
CA ASP A 28 7.35 -2.23 58.86
C ASP A 28 6.71 -0.83 58.96
N GLU A 29 7.48 0.23 59.24
CA GLU A 29 6.99 1.62 59.28
C GLU A 29 6.62 2.19 57.90
N ASN A 30 7.22 1.68 56.81
CA ASN A 30 6.96 2.12 55.43
C ASN A 30 5.96 1.24 54.65
N SER A 31 5.41 0.20 55.29
CA SER A 31 4.42 -0.68 54.66
C SER A 31 3.02 -0.06 54.68
N LEU A 32 2.33 -0.08 53.54
CA LEU A 32 0.95 0.41 53.44
C LEU A 32 0.03 -0.39 54.37
N SER A 33 -0.88 0.30 55.05
CA SER A 33 -1.90 -0.34 55.89
C SER A 33 -2.69 -1.40 55.09
N SER A 34 -3.11 -2.49 55.74
CA SER A 34 -3.92 -3.55 55.11
C SER A 34 -5.20 -3.03 54.45
N LYS A 35 -5.77 -1.93 54.98
CA LYS A 35 -6.93 -1.23 54.37
C LYS A 35 -6.60 -0.55 53.03
N ILE A 36 -5.34 -0.19 52.80
CA ILE A 36 -4.88 0.44 51.55
C ILE A 36 -4.47 -0.65 50.55
N VAL A 37 -3.82 -1.72 51.02
CA VAL A 37 -3.40 -2.84 50.16
C VAL A 37 -4.60 -3.52 49.47
N ILE A 38 -5.75 -3.64 50.16
CA ILE A 38 -6.96 -4.23 49.57
C ILE A 38 -7.57 -3.38 48.45
N MET A 39 -7.23 -2.08 48.35
CA MET A 39 -7.75 -1.23 47.28
C MET A 39 -7.18 -1.63 45.91
N LYS A 40 -5.95 -2.15 45.84
CA LYS A 40 -5.33 -2.56 44.57
C LYS A 40 -6.18 -3.59 43.79
N PRO A 41 -6.59 -4.75 44.37
CA PRO A 41 -7.45 -5.69 43.66
C PRO A 41 -8.87 -5.17 43.41
N ILE A 42 -9.41 -4.31 44.28
CA ILE A 42 -10.73 -3.68 44.07
C ILE A 42 -10.70 -2.80 42.82
N LEU A 43 -9.70 -1.92 42.72
CA LEU A 43 -9.52 -1.05 41.57
C LEU A 43 -9.25 -1.87 40.30
N ARG A 44 -8.42 -2.92 40.39
CA ARG A 44 -8.21 -3.82 39.25
C ARG A 44 -9.51 -4.49 38.80
N PHE A 45 -10.35 -4.92 39.73
CA PHE A 45 -11.66 -5.47 39.37
C PHE A 45 -12.54 -4.44 38.66
N LEU A 46 -12.59 -3.20 39.16
CA LEU A 46 -13.37 -2.12 38.53
C LEU A 46 -12.82 -1.72 37.16
N GLN A 47 -11.50 -1.74 36.98
CA GLN A 47 -10.84 -1.55 35.69
C GLN A 47 -11.30 -2.62 34.69
N LEU A 48 -11.21 -3.90 35.05
CA LEU A 48 -11.60 -5.02 34.18
C LEU A 48 -13.09 -5.02 33.79
N LEU A 49 -13.96 -4.43 34.62
CA LEU A 49 -15.38 -4.27 34.28
C LEU A 49 -15.61 -3.27 33.13
N CYS A 50 -14.70 -2.32 32.97
CA CYS A 50 -14.78 -1.24 31.97
C CYS A 50 -13.96 -1.52 30.71
N GLU A 51 -13.08 -2.54 30.72
CA GLU A 51 -12.33 -2.99 29.54
C GLU A 51 -13.23 -3.22 28.32
N ASN A 52 -12.67 -3.03 27.11
CA ASN A 52 -13.38 -3.05 25.83
C ASN A 52 -14.43 -1.94 25.69
N HIS A 53 -14.19 -0.78 26.31
CA HIS A 53 -15.01 0.43 26.17
C HIS A 53 -16.49 0.18 26.49
N ASN A 54 -16.75 -0.54 27.59
CA ASN A 54 -18.11 -0.90 27.99
C ASN A 54 -18.87 0.30 28.55
N LEU A 55 -19.44 1.10 27.65
CA LEU A 55 -20.15 2.35 27.97
C LEU A 55 -21.29 2.17 28.99
N SER A 56 -21.95 1.00 28.99
CA SER A 56 -23.03 0.73 29.94
C SER A 56 -22.48 0.59 31.36
N MET A 57 -21.36 -0.11 31.51
CA MET A 57 -20.72 -0.29 32.82
C MET A 57 -20.03 0.99 33.30
N GLN A 58 -19.33 1.70 32.41
CA GLN A 58 -18.72 3.00 32.68
C GLN A 58 -19.75 4.02 33.21
N ASN A 59 -20.92 4.10 32.58
CA ASN A 59 -22.01 4.96 33.04
C ASN A 59 -22.65 4.46 34.34
N LEU A 60 -22.81 3.15 34.50
CA LEU A 60 -23.38 2.57 35.73
C LEU A 60 -22.51 2.85 36.95
N LEU A 61 -21.17 2.86 36.82
CA LEU A 61 -20.27 3.17 37.94
C LEU A 61 -20.34 4.65 38.35
N ARG A 62 -20.73 5.56 37.44
CA ARG A 62 -20.97 6.98 37.73
C ARG A 62 -22.37 7.23 38.27
N ASP A 63 -23.39 6.71 37.59
CA ASP A 63 -24.79 6.99 37.85
C ASP A 63 -25.65 5.71 37.84
N GLN A 64 -26.06 5.28 39.04
CA GLN A 64 -26.95 4.12 39.20
C GLN A 64 -28.42 4.53 39.19
N ASN A 65 -29.25 3.68 38.59
CA ASN A 65 -30.72 3.80 38.61
C ASN A 65 -31.32 3.43 39.98
N ASN A 66 -30.85 4.06 41.05
CA ASN A 66 -31.32 3.89 42.42
C ASN A 66 -31.51 5.25 43.11
N LYS A 67 -32.25 5.29 44.23
CA LYS A 67 -32.53 6.53 44.96
C LYS A 67 -31.27 7.18 45.53
N SER A 68 -30.30 6.37 45.94
CA SER A 68 -28.95 6.80 46.32
C SER A 68 -27.98 6.50 45.18
N LYS A 69 -27.27 7.52 44.72
CA LYS A 69 -26.23 7.41 43.68
C LYS A 69 -24.86 7.44 44.34
N PHE A 70 -23.95 6.58 43.89
CA PHE A 70 -22.57 6.52 44.33
C PHE A 70 -21.67 6.71 43.12
N ASN A 71 -21.03 7.88 43.02
CA ASN A 71 -20.15 8.18 41.91
C ASN A 71 -18.75 7.63 42.18
N LEU A 72 -18.52 6.38 41.78
CA LEU A 72 -17.23 5.71 42.02
C LEU A 72 -16.09 6.34 41.22
N VAL A 73 -16.37 7.03 40.11
CA VAL A 73 -15.38 7.76 39.32
C VAL A 73 -14.80 8.92 40.14
N SER A 74 -15.68 9.76 40.71
CA SER A 74 -15.28 10.85 41.60
C SER A 74 -14.54 10.36 42.85
N GLU A 75 -15.03 9.31 43.50
CA GLU A 75 -14.36 8.74 44.69
C GLU A 75 -12.95 8.22 44.37
N THR A 76 -12.77 7.61 43.19
CA THR A 76 -11.45 7.14 42.74
C THR A 76 -10.50 8.31 42.45
N LEU A 77 -11.01 9.42 41.91
CA LEU A 77 -10.23 10.64 41.70
C LEU A 77 -9.84 11.31 43.03
N ILE A 78 -10.75 11.36 44.00
CA ILE A 78 -10.45 11.85 45.36
C ILE A 78 -9.41 10.97 46.04
N LEU A 79 -9.46 9.65 45.83
CA LEU A 79 -8.44 8.74 46.37
C LEU A 79 -7.04 9.06 45.82
N LEU A 80 -6.93 9.35 44.52
CA LEU A 80 -5.67 9.84 43.92
C LEU A 80 -5.22 11.15 44.57
N ASP A 81 -6.17 12.07 44.80
CA ASP A 81 -5.94 13.38 45.41
C ASP A 81 -5.34 13.27 46.83
N VAL A 82 -5.93 12.38 47.63
CA VAL A 82 -5.51 12.12 49.01
C VAL A 82 -4.14 11.44 49.08
N ILE A 83 -3.87 10.46 48.21
CA ILE A 83 -2.58 9.73 48.22
C ILE A 83 -1.43 10.65 47.80
N CYS A 84 -1.67 11.56 46.85
CA CYS A 84 -0.64 12.49 46.34
C CYS A 84 -0.51 13.79 47.16
N GLY A 85 -1.40 14.05 48.13
CA GLY A 85 -1.20 15.05 49.18
C GLY A 85 -1.53 16.51 48.84
N SER A 86 -2.50 16.78 47.95
CA SER A 86 -2.81 18.15 47.49
C SER A 86 -3.24 19.13 48.60
N THR A 87 -3.80 18.62 49.70
CA THR A 87 -4.28 19.41 50.84
C THR A 87 -3.16 20.09 51.65
N THR A 88 -1.89 19.84 51.32
CA THR A 88 -0.73 20.41 52.03
C THR A 88 -0.13 21.66 51.37
N GLY A 89 -0.78 22.23 50.35
CA GLY A 89 -0.53 23.61 49.89
C GLY A 89 0.60 23.79 48.87
N GLY A 90 1.22 22.72 48.35
CA GLY A 90 2.20 22.82 47.26
C GLY A 90 2.26 21.58 46.38
N LEU A 91 1.83 21.70 45.11
CA LEU A 91 1.96 20.64 44.09
C LEU A 91 3.42 20.23 43.80
N GLY A 92 4.42 21.01 44.27
CA GLY A 92 5.85 20.70 44.12
C GLY A 92 6.43 19.71 45.13
N LEU A 93 5.62 19.16 46.05
CA LEU A 93 6.05 18.23 47.11
C LEU A 93 5.68 16.77 46.85
N LEU A 94 5.26 16.42 45.62
CA LEU A 94 4.86 15.06 45.22
C LEU A 94 5.90 13.99 45.59
N GLY A 95 7.20 14.31 45.47
CA GLY A 95 8.29 13.40 45.78
C GLY A 95 8.42 13.01 47.27
N LEU A 96 7.74 13.70 48.18
CA LEU A 96 7.67 13.32 49.60
C LEU A 96 6.59 12.27 49.87
N TYR A 97 5.50 12.28 49.09
CA TYR A 97 4.37 11.38 49.27
C TYR A 97 4.47 10.14 48.39
N ILE A 98 5.06 10.25 47.21
CA ILE A 98 5.25 9.14 46.28
C ILE A 98 6.57 8.42 46.60
N ASN A 99 6.48 7.13 46.89
CA ASN A 99 7.61 6.28 47.24
C ASN A 99 7.47 4.89 46.61
N GLU A 100 8.46 4.04 46.81
CA GLU A 100 8.48 2.68 46.22
C GLU A 100 7.34 1.79 46.74
N SER A 101 6.77 2.07 47.92
CA SER A 101 5.71 1.22 48.49
C SER A 101 4.30 1.56 47.97
N ASN A 102 4.06 2.80 47.52
CA ASN A 102 2.74 3.24 47.05
C ASN A 102 2.60 3.48 45.53
N VAL A 103 3.71 3.59 44.80
CA VAL A 103 3.71 3.88 43.35
C VAL A 103 2.84 2.92 42.53
N GLN A 104 2.86 1.62 42.84
CA GLN A 104 2.04 0.63 42.14
C GLN A 104 0.53 0.83 42.34
N LEU A 105 0.11 1.33 43.51
CA LEU A 105 -1.30 1.64 43.76
C LEU A 105 -1.71 2.88 42.96
N ILE A 106 -0.82 3.88 42.85
CA ILE A 106 -1.07 5.09 42.06
C ILE A 106 -1.22 4.72 40.56
N ASN A 107 -0.34 3.86 40.02
CA ASN A 107 -0.48 3.34 38.66
C ASN A 107 -1.84 2.65 38.46
N GLN A 108 -2.21 1.74 39.37
CA GLN A 108 -3.51 1.05 39.31
C GLN A 108 -4.71 2.03 39.35
N ILE A 109 -4.64 3.11 40.14
CA ILE A 109 -5.68 4.14 40.17
C ILE A 109 -5.77 4.85 38.82
N MET A 110 -4.64 5.27 38.23
CA MET A 110 -4.62 5.96 36.93
C MET A 110 -5.09 5.07 35.78
N GLU A 111 -4.72 3.79 35.76
CA GLU A 111 -5.23 2.83 34.77
C GLU A 111 -6.74 2.64 34.91
N THR A 112 -7.25 2.53 36.13
CA THR A 112 -8.69 2.42 36.39
C THR A 112 -9.44 3.66 35.94
N LEU A 113 -8.90 4.85 36.23
CA LEU A 113 -9.47 6.13 35.75
C LEU A 113 -9.42 6.24 34.23
N THR A 114 -8.37 5.72 33.59
CA THR A 114 -8.25 5.65 32.13
C THR A 114 -9.40 4.81 31.57
N GLU A 115 -9.60 3.57 32.04
CA GLU A 115 -10.71 2.71 31.58
C GLU A 115 -12.11 3.28 31.90
N TYR A 116 -12.26 4.09 32.95
CA TYR A 116 -13.54 4.76 33.23
C TYR A 116 -13.92 5.78 32.16
N CYS A 117 -12.97 6.49 31.58
CA CYS A 117 -13.24 7.61 30.66
C CYS A 117 -12.85 7.34 29.20
N GLN A 118 -12.09 6.28 28.93
CA GLN A 118 -11.68 5.88 27.59
C GLN A 118 -12.90 5.60 26.71
N GLY A 119 -12.85 6.18 25.52
CA GLY A 119 -14.00 6.59 24.75
C GLY A 119 -14.73 5.49 23.99
N PRO A 120 -15.99 5.76 23.58
CA PRO A 120 -16.66 7.06 23.71
C PRO A 120 -17.42 7.18 25.05
N CYS A 121 -16.89 7.90 26.05
CA CYS A 121 -17.54 8.14 27.35
C CYS A 121 -17.35 9.58 27.82
N TYR A 122 -17.93 10.53 27.07
CA TYR A 122 -17.82 11.96 27.32
C TYR A 122 -18.22 12.36 28.75
N GLU A 123 -19.27 11.74 29.29
CA GLU A 123 -19.80 12.13 30.60
C GLU A 123 -18.84 11.79 31.75
N ASN A 124 -18.07 10.71 31.65
CA ASN A 124 -17.01 10.41 32.63
C ASN A 124 -15.80 11.33 32.44
N GLN A 125 -15.45 11.69 31.21
CA GLN A 125 -14.38 12.64 30.91
C GLN A 125 -14.66 14.02 31.55
N VAL A 126 -15.88 14.53 31.37
CA VAL A 126 -16.34 15.78 31.99
C VAL A 126 -16.36 15.67 33.52
N CYS A 127 -16.85 14.54 34.04
CA CYS A 127 -16.89 14.30 35.49
C CYS A 127 -15.50 14.38 36.12
N ILE A 128 -14.45 13.87 35.46
CA ILE A 128 -13.07 13.92 35.95
C ILE A 128 -12.49 15.34 35.78
N ALA A 129 -12.74 16.00 34.64
CA ALA A 129 -12.14 17.29 34.32
C ALA A 129 -12.68 18.45 35.16
N ILE A 130 -13.98 18.46 35.44
CA ILE A 130 -14.67 19.58 36.12
C ILE A 130 -14.85 19.33 37.64
N HIS A 131 -14.42 18.17 38.14
CA HIS A 131 -14.58 17.83 39.55
C HIS A 131 -13.99 18.91 40.49
N GLU A 132 -14.61 19.12 41.65
CA GLU A 132 -14.16 20.10 42.65
C GLU A 132 -12.79 19.76 43.27
N SER A 133 -12.38 18.49 43.21
CA SER A 133 -11.04 18.06 43.65
C SER A 133 -9.96 18.60 42.73
N ASN A 134 -8.76 18.82 43.26
CA ASN A 134 -7.58 19.17 42.45
C ASN A 134 -6.96 17.98 41.68
N GLY A 135 -7.71 16.89 41.48
CA GLY A 135 -7.24 15.65 40.86
C GLY A 135 -6.60 15.86 39.48
N LEU A 136 -7.18 16.72 38.63
CA LEU A 136 -6.58 17.07 37.33
C LEU A 136 -5.21 17.77 37.50
N GLY A 137 -5.10 18.66 38.49
CA GLY A 137 -3.84 19.34 38.82
C GLY A 137 -2.75 18.38 39.30
N ILE A 138 -3.12 17.27 39.96
CA ILE A 138 -2.16 16.21 40.32
C ILE A 138 -1.68 15.48 39.09
N ILE A 139 -2.60 15.09 38.19
CA ILE A 139 -2.23 14.38 36.96
C ILE A 139 -1.24 15.22 36.14
N THR A 140 -1.48 16.53 36.02
CA THR A 140 -0.56 17.43 35.32
C THR A 140 0.77 17.59 36.06
N ALA A 141 0.74 17.67 37.39
CA ALA A 141 1.95 17.77 38.20
C ALA A 141 2.80 16.49 38.19
N LEU A 142 2.20 15.30 38.07
CA LEU A 142 2.93 14.02 37.89
C LEU A 142 3.77 14.02 36.60
N ILE A 143 3.28 14.68 35.55
CA ILE A 143 3.99 14.81 34.27
C ILE A 143 5.10 15.86 34.38
N LEU A 144 4.74 17.06 34.87
CA LEU A 144 5.58 18.26 34.82
C LEU A 144 6.69 18.29 35.89
N ASN A 145 6.45 17.75 37.08
CA ASN A 145 7.40 17.85 38.18
C ASN A 145 8.39 16.66 38.23
N ASP A 146 9.58 16.92 38.75
CA ASP A 146 10.57 15.88 39.04
C ASP A 146 10.22 15.21 40.40
N ILE A 147 10.04 13.89 40.41
CA ILE A 147 9.63 13.11 41.59
C ILE A 147 10.87 12.66 42.38
N ASN A 148 11.47 13.54 43.18
CA ASN A 148 12.66 13.21 44.00
C ASN A 148 12.28 12.82 45.43
N PRO A 149 12.92 11.80 46.06
CA PRO A 149 14.14 11.11 45.61
C PRO A 149 13.90 9.91 44.67
N LEU A 150 12.66 9.48 44.43
CA LEU A 150 12.34 8.29 43.64
C LEU A 150 12.99 8.30 42.25
N GLY A 151 13.01 9.43 41.56
CA GLY A 151 13.66 9.59 40.25
C GLY A 151 15.18 9.39 40.28
N LYS A 152 15.83 9.39 41.45
CA LYS A 152 17.25 9.04 41.58
C LYS A 152 17.47 7.55 41.85
N SER A 153 16.51 6.86 42.50
CA SER A 153 16.63 5.44 42.84
C SER A 153 16.00 4.53 41.79
N ARG A 154 14.80 4.86 41.32
CA ARG A 154 13.93 4.05 40.45
C ARG A 154 13.24 4.91 39.39
N MET A 155 14.01 5.28 38.37
CA MET A 155 13.49 6.09 37.25
C MET A 155 12.47 5.32 36.40
N ASP A 156 12.59 3.99 36.32
CA ASP A 156 11.63 3.08 35.68
C ASP A 156 10.20 3.30 36.18
N LEU A 157 10.01 3.33 37.50
CA LEU A 157 8.69 3.54 38.13
C LEU A 157 8.16 4.96 37.90
N VAL A 158 9.06 5.96 37.82
CA VAL A 158 8.69 7.35 37.52
C VAL A 158 8.26 7.50 36.06
N LEU A 159 8.92 6.83 35.13
CA LEU A 159 8.54 6.80 33.72
C LEU A 159 7.18 6.13 33.52
N GLU A 160 6.92 5.03 34.23
CA GLU A 160 5.61 4.35 34.25
C GLU A 160 4.49 5.29 34.74
N LEU A 161 4.73 6.01 35.84
CA LEU A 161 3.79 7.02 36.36
C LEU A 161 3.49 8.10 35.31
N LYS A 162 4.54 8.66 34.69
CA LYS A 162 4.40 9.71 33.66
C LYS A 162 3.66 9.19 32.43
N ASN A 163 3.93 7.95 32.02
CA ASN A 163 3.25 7.29 30.91
C ASN A 163 1.74 7.14 31.19
N ASN A 164 1.38 6.57 32.33
CA ASN A 164 -0.01 6.36 32.70
C ASN A 164 -0.76 7.69 32.93
N ALA A 165 -0.11 8.71 33.51
CA ALA A 165 -0.67 10.05 33.61
C ALA A 165 -0.92 10.68 32.22
N SER A 166 0.01 10.50 31.28
CA SER A 166 -0.15 10.99 29.89
C SER A 166 -1.28 10.28 29.15
N LYS A 167 -1.42 8.96 29.32
CA LYS A 167 -2.51 8.15 28.76
C LYS A 167 -3.87 8.61 29.31
N LEU A 168 -3.96 8.85 30.62
CA LEU A 168 -5.18 9.36 31.24
C LEU A 168 -5.59 10.73 30.70
N LEU A 169 -4.64 11.67 30.52
CA LEU A 169 -4.95 12.97 29.91
C LEU A 169 -5.41 12.84 28.46
N LEU A 170 -4.77 11.98 27.67
CA LEU A 170 -5.21 11.69 26.30
C LEU A 170 -6.61 11.09 26.28
N ALA A 171 -6.91 10.14 27.18
CA ALA A 171 -8.24 9.53 27.31
C ALA A 171 -9.32 10.56 27.69
N ILE A 172 -9.01 11.50 28.58
CA ILE A 172 -9.91 12.63 28.94
C ILE A 172 -10.17 13.53 27.72
N MET A 173 -9.23 13.62 26.77
CA MET A 173 -9.31 14.43 25.57
C MET A 173 -9.82 13.69 24.31
N GLU A 174 -10.18 12.40 24.41
CA GLU A 174 -10.60 11.61 23.24
C GLU A 174 -11.88 12.14 22.59
N SER A 175 -12.92 12.53 23.37
CA SER A 175 -14.19 12.97 22.77
C SER A 175 -14.16 14.45 22.39
N ARG A 176 -14.26 14.72 21.08
CA ARG A 176 -14.33 16.07 20.48
C ARG A 176 -15.76 16.45 20.11
N THR A 177 -16.63 16.63 21.10
CA THR A 177 -17.92 17.31 20.91
C THR A 177 -17.72 18.84 21.01
N SER A 178 -18.67 19.64 20.52
CA SER A 178 -18.67 21.11 20.69
C SER A 178 -18.47 21.56 22.14
N ASP A 179 -18.85 20.71 23.10
CA ASP A 179 -18.73 20.95 24.54
C ASP A 179 -17.36 20.53 25.13
N SER A 180 -16.43 20.01 24.32
CA SER A 180 -15.07 19.62 24.74
C SER A 180 -14.14 20.83 24.99
N GLU A 181 -14.53 22.02 24.53
CA GLU A 181 -13.81 23.28 24.82
C GLU A 181 -13.63 23.48 26.33
N ASN A 182 -14.68 23.21 27.12
CA ASN A 182 -14.63 23.36 28.58
C ASN A 182 -13.59 22.45 29.25
N VAL A 183 -13.43 21.22 28.74
CA VAL A 183 -12.46 20.25 29.25
C VAL A 183 -11.04 20.71 28.90
N SER A 184 -10.81 21.06 27.63
CA SER A 184 -9.52 21.54 27.12
C SER A 184 -9.07 22.83 27.81
N GLU A 185 -9.97 23.80 28.00
CA GLU A 185 -9.68 25.04 28.72
C GLU A 185 -9.28 24.77 30.18
N LYS A 186 -9.98 23.84 30.85
CA LYS A 186 -9.66 23.48 32.24
C LYS A 186 -8.30 22.81 32.37
N ILE A 187 -7.95 21.96 31.41
CA ILE A 187 -6.62 21.34 31.29
C ILE A 187 -5.54 22.42 31.08
N LEU A 188 -5.77 23.36 30.15
CA LEU A 188 -4.85 24.46 29.86
C LEU A 188 -4.67 25.41 31.05
N TYR A 189 -5.72 25.64 31.84
CA TYR A 189 -5.65 26.46 33.05
C TYR A 189 -4.72 25.86 34.13
N ASN A 190 -4.68 24.53 34.23
CA ASN A 190 -3.89 23.79 35.23
C ASN A 190 -2.50 23.39 34.72
N MET A 191 -2.10 23.79 33.51
CA MET A 191 -0.82 23.44 32.90
C MET A 191 -0.07 24.68 32.41
N ASN A 192 1.26 24.61 32.44
CA ASN A 192 2.10 25.58 31.77
C ASN A 192 2.51 25.03 30.38
N PRO A 193 2.02 25.60 29.27
CA PRO A 193 2.34 25.18 27.91
C PRO A 193 3.83 25.00 27.63
N LYS A 194 4.65 25.93 28.11
CA LYS A 194 6.09 25.92 27.87
C LYS A 194 6.77 24.77 28.61
N GLN A 195 6.41 24.55 29.88
CA GLN A 195 6.96 23.45 30.67
C GLN A 195 6.59 22.08 30.09
N LEU A 196 5.40 21.96 29.48
CA LEU A 196 4.96 20.71 28.86
C LEU A 196 5.80 20.36 27.63
N VAL A 197 6.06 21.34 26.76
CA VAL A 197 6.96 21.18 25.60
C VAL A 197 8.40 20.89 26.05
N ASP A 198 8.89 21.61 27.06
CA ASP A 198 10.21 21.39 27.63
C ASP A 198 10.35 19.97 28.22
N MET A 199 9.31 19.45 28.88
CA MET A 199 9.29 18.10 29.45
C MET A 199 9.32 17.02 28.36
N ALA A 200 8.57 17.19 27.27
CA ALA A 200 8.63 16.28 26.12
C ALA A 200 10.05 16.25 25.52
N CYS A 201 10.67 17.42 25.34
CA CYS A 201 12.02 17.53 24.81
C CYS A 201 13.07 16.98 25.79
N LYS A 202 12.89 17.16 27.10
CA LYS A 202 13.75 16.57 28.14
C LYS A 202 13.69 15.04 28.09
N ALA A 203 12.49 14.47 27.97
CA ALA A 203 12.28 13.02 27.89
C ALA A 203 12.94 12.39 26.65
N PHE A 204 13.03 13.11 25.52
CA PHE A 204 13.73 12.65 24.31
C PHE A 204 15.23 12.43 24.52
N HIS A 205 15.89 13.34 25.25
CA HIS A 205 17.35 13.31 25.48
C HIS A 205 17.75 12.57 26.76
N GLN A 206 16.78 12.13 27.55
CA GLN A 206 17.05 11.36 28.76
C GLN A 206 17.59 9.99 28.32
N GLU A 207 18.85 9.72 28.64
CA GLU A 207 19.58 8.53 28.20
C GLU A 207 18.75 7.27 28.42
N THR A 208 18.60 6.48 27.36
CA THR A 208 18.12 5.10 27.41
C THR A 208 19.11 4.34 28.30
N MET A 209 18.72 4.01 29.53
CA MET A 209 19.36 2.89 30.23
C MET A 209 19.20 1.69 29.30
N ASP A 210 20.32 1.14 28.86
CA ASP A 210 20.50 0.34 27.66
C ASP A 210 19.46 -0.78 27.44
N ASP A 211 19.13 -0.97 26.17
CA ASP A 211 18.35 -2.07 25.54
C ASP A 211 19.03 -3.46 25.70
N GLU A 212 19.79 -3.70 26.77
CA GLU A 212 20.54 -4.95 27.02
C GLU A 212 19.96 -5.84 28.15
N ASN A 213 18.73 -5.60 28.59
CA ASN A 213 18.05 -6.56 29.46
C ASN A 213 17.24 -7.55 28.60
N ASP A 214 17.82 -8.72 28.37
CA ASP A 214 17.21 -9.93 27.77
C ASP A 214 16.11 -10.56 28.67
N ASP A 215 15.84 -9.94 29.82
CA ASP A 215 14.74 -10.27 30.70
C ASP A 215 13.51 -9.54 30.21
N GLY A 216 12.54 -10.25 29.63
CA GLY A 216 11.31 -9.72 29.00
C GLY A 216 10.34 -8.92 29.90
N GLU A 217 10.84 -8.05 30.78
CA GLU A 217 10.10 -6.98 31.41
C GLU A 217 9.99 -5.80 30.43
N GLU A 218 8.75 -5.44 30.05
CA GLU A 218 8.46 -4.27 29.22
C GLU A 218 8.77 -2.97 29.98
N VAL A 219 10.04 -2.54 29.94
CA VAL A 219 10.44 -1.25 30.50
C VAL A 219 9.94 -0.12 29.60
N VAL A 220 9.17 0.81 30.17
CA VAL A 220 8.65 1.97 29.44
C VAL A 220 9.81 2.90 29.03
N SER A 221 10.02 3.05 27.72
CA SER A 221 11.04 3.95 27.18
C SER A 221 10.71 5.43 27.43
N SER A 222 11.70 6.21 27.84
CA SER A 222 11.57 7.67 28.02
C SER A 222 11.12 8.39 26.74
N ARG A 223 11.53 7.90 25.56
CA ARG A 223 11.11 8.47 24.27
C ARG A 223 9.62 8.32 24.03
N LEU A 224 9.04 7.17 24.41
CA LEU A 224 7.60 6.91 24.30
C LEU A 224 6.80 7.86 25.18
N VAL A 225 7.25 8.08 26.43
CA VAL A 225 6.64 9.04 27.35
C VAL A 225 6.68 10.45 26.76
N GLY A 226 7.84 10.87 26.24
CA GLY A 226 7.97 12.18 25.59
C GLY A 226 7.08 12.32 24.35
N HIS A 227 6.90 11.25 23.57
CA HIS A 227 6.01 11.25 22.40
C HIS A 227 4.53 11.37 22.80
N ASN A 228 4.09 10.68 23.85
CA ASN A 228 2.72 10.81 24.37
C ASN A 228 2.42 12.25 24.83
N ILE A 229 3.40 12.89 25.51
CA ILE A 229 3.30 14.30 25.89
C ILE A 229 3.27 15.21 24.66
N TYR A 230 4.08 14.92 23.64
CA TYR A 230 4.04 15.67 22.38
C TYR A 230 2.68 15.57 21.68
N ILE A 231 2.06 14.38 21.65
CA ILE A 231 0.71 14.19 21.08
C ILE A 231 -0.32 15.00 21.87
N LEU A 232 -0.23 15.01 23.19
CA LEU A 232 -1.08 15.84 24.04
C LEU A 232 -0.94 17.33 23.70
N CYS A 233 0.30 17.84 23.60
CA CYS A 233 0.55 19.20 23.14
C CYS A 233 -0.06 19.47 21.75
N HIS A 234 0.08 18.50 20.83
CA HIS A 234 -0.47 18.61 19.49
C HIS A 234 -1.99 18.73 19.50
N GLN A 235 -2.68 17.94 20.32
CA GLN A 235 -4.15 18.02 20.48
C GLN A 235 -4.57 19.34 21.13
N LEU A 236 -3.84 19.81 22.14
CA LEU A 236 -4.10 21.11 22.80
C LEU A 236 -3.81 22.32 21.89
N ALA A 237 -2.90 22.19 20.93
CA ALA A 237 -2.55 23.25 19.98
C ALA A 237 -3.73 23.70 19.10
N ILE A 238 -4.74 22.87 18.96
CA ILE A 238 -5.98 23.19 18.24
C ILE A 238 -6.73 24.32 18.96
N TYR A 239 -6.74 24.30 20.31
CA TYR A 239 -7.42 25.29 21.15
C TYR A 239 -6.51 26.45 21.55
N ASN A 240 -5.20 26.23 21.63
CA ASN A 240 -4.23 27.26 21.99
C ASN A 240 -3.14 27.43 20.91
N LYS A 241 -3.22 28.55 20.17
CA LYS A 241 -2.29 28.89 19.09
C LYS A 241 -0.83 29.06 19.56
N ASP A 242 -0.60 29.42 20.81
CA ASP A 242 0.75 29.59 21.36
C ASP A 242 1.48 28.24 21.45
N ILE A 243 0.78 27.18 21.85
CA ILE A 243 1.31 25.80 21.82
C ILE A 243 1.66 25.42 20.38
N GLY A 244 0.76 25.71 19.44
CA GLY A 244 0.99 25.45 18.02
C GLY A 244 2.22 26.18 17.46
N PHE A 245 2.56 27.35 17.98
CA PHE A 245 3.80 28.06 17.63
C PHE A 245 5.03 27.41 18.28
N MET A 246 4.95 26.99 19.54
CA MET A 246 6.05 26.34 20.28
C MET A 246 6.42 24.95 19.73
N LEU A 247 5.47 24.24 19.12
CA LEU A 247 5.71 22.91 18.52
C LEU A 247 6.42 22.98 17.17
N LYS A 248 6.49 24.16 16.54
CA LYS A 248 7.19 24.32 15.26
C LYS A 248 8.69 24.48 15.51
N PRO A 249 9.54 23.66 14.89
CA PRO A 249 10.98 23.77 15.06
C PRO A 249 11.48 25.11 14.48
N GLN A 250 12.09 25.94 15.33
CA GLN A 250 12.69 27.22 14.95
C GLN A 250 14.20 27.21 15.24
N PRO A 251 15.04 26.89 14.23
CA PRO A 251 16.48 26.73 14.43
C PRO A 251 17.22 27.98 14.90
N GLU A 252 16.64 29.16 14.67
CA GLU A 252 17.25 30.46 14.99
C GLU A 252 16.97 30.93 16.42
N THR A 253 15.90 30.45 17.05
CA THR A 253 15.40 30.95 18.34
C THR A 253 15.40 29.89 19.45
N MET A 254 15.46 28.60 19.09
CA MET A 254 15.36 27.47 20.02
C MET A 254 16.70 26.75 20.19
N ASP A 255 16.86 26.06 21.33
CA ASP A 255 18.03 25.21 21.56
C ASP A 255 18.08 24.05 20.55
N VAL A 256 19.29 23.66 20.14
CA VAL A 256 19.53 22.61 19.15
C VAL A 256 18.86 21.31 19.57
N LYS A 257 18.95 20.97 20.86
CA LYS A 257 18.29 19.79 21.45
C LYS A 257 16.78 19.84 21.27
N THR A 258 16.15 20.95 21.63
CA THR A 258 14.70 21.13 21.48
C THR A 258 14.27 21.00 20.02
N VAL A 259 15.04 21.56 19.09
CA VAL A 259 14.76 21.46 17.66
C VAL A 259 14.86 20.01 17.17
N GLU A 260 15.89 19.27 17.58
CA GLU A 260 16.07 17.85 17.25
C GLU A 260 14.89 16.99 17.72
N ALA A 261 14.48 17.14 18.99
CA ALA A 261 13.33 16.42 19.54
C ALA A 261 12.02 16.76 18.80
N LEU A 262 11.77 18.03 18.49
CA LEU A 262 10.56 18.45 17.78
C LEU A 262 10.53 17.94 16.33
N ILE A 263 11.68 17.90 15.65
CA ILE A 263 11.79 17.30 14.30
C ILE A 263 11.50 15.80 14.37
N PHE A 264 12.06 15.10 15.37
CA PHE A 264 11.80 13.68 15.58
C PHE A 264 10.31 13.42 15.82
N TYR A 265 9.71 14.07 16.82
CA TYR A 265 8.29 13.86 17.13
C TYR A 265 7.37 14.25 15.98
N GLY A 266 7.68 15.35 15.27
CA GLY A 266 6.89 15.78 14.11
C GLY A 266 6.94 14.80 12.94
N SER A 267 8.09 14.18 12.68
CA SER A 267 8.24 13.18 11.61
C SER A 267 7.64 11.81 11.95
N HIS A 268 7.52 11.49 13.24
CA HIS A 268 6.99 10.21 13.74
C HIS A 268 5.56 10.33 14.30
N THR A 269 4.84 11.41 13.98
CA THR A 269 3.43 11.58 14.36
C THR A 269 2.57 11.65 13.11
N ALA A 270 1.54 10.82 13.06
CA ALA A 270 0.55 10.83 11.99
C ALA A 270 -0.81 11.30 12.50
N GLN A 271 -1.63 11.78 11.57
CA GLN A 271 -3.00 12.20 11.82
C GLN A 271 -3.92 11.54 10.81
N ILE A 272 -5.05 11.01 11.29
CA ILE A 272 -6.08 10.42 10.44
C ILE A 272 -7.45 10.94 10.86
N GLU A 273 -8.33 11.10 9.89
CA GLU A 273 -9.75 11.39 10.12
C GLU A 273 -10.54 10.08 10.04
N VAL A 274 -11.35 9.80 11.05
CA VAL A 274 -12.17 8.59 11.16
C VAL A 274 -13.64 8.95 11.31
N ASN A 275 -14.50 8.24 10.60
CA ASN A 275 -15.94 8.33 10.72
C ASN A 275 -16.48 7.36 11.77
N ARG A 276 -17.10 7.90 12.83
CA ARG A 276 -17.77 7.13 13.89
C ARG A 276 -19.17 6.67 13.44
N SER A 277 -19.79 5.78 14.22
CA SER A 277 -21.10 5.19 13.91
C SER A 277 -22.25 6.20 13.88
N ASP A 278 -22.10 7.32 14.58
CA ASP A 278 -23.00 8.49 14.62
C ASP A 278 -22.79 9.45 13.43
N ARG A 279 -21.91 9.10 12.49
CA ARG A 279 -21.50 9.91 11.33
C ARG A 279 -20.64 11.13 11.66
N ASN A 280 -20.22 11.30 12.90
CA ASN A 280 -19.29 12.37 13.27
C ASN A 280 -17.87 12.04 12.82
N LEU A 281 -17.13 13.07 12.39
CA LEU A 281 -15.72 12.96 12.03
C LEU A 281 -14.88 13.24 13.27
N GLU A 282 -13.96 12.33 13.55
CA GLU A 282 -13.01 12.45 14.65
C GLU A 282 -11.59 12.46 14.07
N GLN A 283 -10.72 13.31 14.61
CA GLN A 283 -9.30 13.34 14.24
C GLN A 283 -8.49 12.61 15.31
N ILE A 284 -7.79 11.56 14.89
CA ILE A 284 -6.92 10.75 15.75
C ILE A 284 -5.47 11.08 15.42
N VAL A 285 -4.67 11.27 16.47
CA VAL A 285 -3.24 11.53 16.37
C VAL A 285 -2.51 10.37 17.06
N PHE A 286 -1.56 9.74 16.37
CA PHE A 286 -0.86 8.56 16.86
C PHE A 286 0.62 8.55 16.43
N PRO A 287 1.50 7.87 17.18
CA PRO A 287 2.89 7.70 16.79
C PRO A 287 3.00 6.68 15.65
N ILE A 288 3.81 6.98 14.64
CA ILE A 288 4.08 6.08 13.52
C ILE A 288 4.95 4.92 14.05
N PRO A 289 4.52 3.65 13.92
CA PRO A 289 5.35 2.53 14.31
C PRO A 289 6.63 2.46 13.48
N GLU A 290 7.77 2.18 14.11
CA GLU A 290 9.09 2.09 13.44
C GLU A 290 9.10 1.09 12.27
N ILE A 291 8.27 0.06 12.34
CA ILE A 291 8.16 -0.95 11.27
C ILE A 291 7.73 -0.32 9.93
N CYS A 292 6.98 0.79 9.96
CA CYS A 292 6.50 1.50 8.78
C CYS A 292 7.63 2.22 8.01
N GLU A 293 8.78 2.48 8.63
CA GLU A 293 9.95 3.08 7.96
C GLU A 293 10.57 2.15 6.93
N TYR A 294 10.35 0.84 7.06
CA TYR A 294 10.93 -0.17 6.18
C TYR A 294 10.15 -0.37 4.88
N LEU A 295 9.05 0.35 4.67
CA LEU A 295 8.32 0.32 3.40
C LEU A 295 9.08 1.05 2.30
N THR A 296 9.29 0.39 1.16
CA THR A 296 10.08 0.95 0.06
C THR A 296 9.33 2.06 -0.70
N GLU A 297 10.06 3.07 -1.18
CA GLU A 297 9.47 4.16 -1.99
C GLU A 297 8.91 3.66 -3.34
N GLU A 298 9.49 2.61 -3.92
CA GLU A 298 8.98 1.96 -5.14
C GLU A 298 7.60 1.36 -4.90
N THR A 299 7.40 0.64 -3.79
CA THR A 299 6.09 0.13 -3.42
C THR A 299 5.08 1.25 -3.15
N LYS A 300 5.48 2.32 -2.45
CA LYS A 300 4.60 3.50 -2.22
C LYS A 300 4.12 4.10 -3.54
N PHE A 301 5.04 4.33 -4.48
CA PHE A 301 4.70 4.86 -5.80
C PHE A 301 3.78 3.90 -6.57
N LYS A 302 4.10 2.60 -6.57
CA LYS A 302 3.30 1.56 -7.23
C LYS A 302 1.88 1.48 -6.69
N VAL A 303 1.69 1.57 -5.37
CA VAL A 303 0.36 1.59 -4.74
C VAL A 303 -0.40 2.86 -5.16
N LEU A 304 0.25 4.02 -5.17
CA LEU A 304 -0.38 5.28 -5.56
C LEU A 304 -0.89 5.26 -7.02
N THR A 305 -0.09 4.73 -7.95
CA THR A 305 -0.42 4.67 -9.38
C THR A 305 -1.39 3.54 -9.71
N ASN A 306 -1.16 2.35 -9.15
CA ASN A 306 -1.85 1.13 -9.57
C ASN A 306 -3.11 0.86 -8.73
N ALA A 307 -3.40 1.68 -7.71
CA ALA A 307 -4.65 1.58 -6.94
C ALA A 307 -5.87 1.88 -7.82
N GLU A 308 -6.75 0.90 -7.94
CA GLU A 308 -7.97 0.98 -8.75
C GLU A 308 -9.12 1.64 -7.99
N ARG A 309 -10.10 2.16 -8.76
CA ARG A 309 -11.32 2.76 -8.21
C ARG A 309 -12.42 1.70 -8.17
N ASP A 310 -13.14 1.62 -7.07
CA ASP A 310 -14.35 0.82 -6.91
C ASP A 310 -15.55 1.41 -7.70
N ASP A 311 -16.71 0.75 -7.62
CA ASP A 311 -17.96 1.20 -8.26
C ASP A 311 -18.42 2.58 -7.77
N GLN A 312 -17.97 2.98 -6.58
CA GLN A 312 -18.28 4.28 -5.97
C GLN A 312 -17.23 5.34 -6.33
N GLY A 313 -16.23 5.00 -7.15
CA GLY A 313 -15.14 5.89 -7.57
C GLY A 313 -14.02 6.06 -6.53
N SER A 314 -14.01 5.28 -5.46
CA SER A 314 -13.05 5.32 -4.36
C SER A 314 -11.91 4.31 -4.55
N LYS A 315 -10.68 4.69 -4.18
CA LYS A 315 -9.52 3.79 -4.21
C LYS A 315 -9.29 3.01 -2.91
N VAL A 316 -10.14 3.21 -1.92
CA VAL A 316 -9.91 2.75 -0.54
C VAL A 316 -9.94 1.23 -0.43
N ALA A 317 -10.86 0.56 -1.15
CA ALA A 317 -10.99 -0.90 -1.10
C ALA A 317 -9.68 -1.59 -1.56
N ASP A 318 -9.24 -1.32 -2.79
CA ASP A 318 -8.03 -1.92 -3.37
C ASP A 318 -6.75 -1.56 -2.59
N PHE A 319 -6.69 -0.36 -2.01
CA PHE A 319 -5.62 -0.01 -1.08
C PHE A 319 -5.64 -0.89 0.19
N PHE A 320 -6.81 -1.02 0.83
CA PHE A 320 -6.95 -1.73 2.08
C PHE A 320 -6.65 -3.23 1.93
N ASN A 321 -7.01 -3.84 0.80
CA ASN A 321 -6.73 -5.24 0.54
C ASN A 321 -5.25 -5.57 0.33
N LYS A 322 -4.43 -4.57 -0.03
CA LYS A 322 -2.98 -4.70 -0.13
C LYS A 322 -2.27 -4.48 1.21
N SER A 323 -2.97 -4.04 2.26
CA SER A 323 -2.35 -3.65 3.53
C SER A 323 -1.56 -4.77 4.20
N GLU A 324 -2.04 -6.02 4.12
CA GLU A 324 -1.35 -7.19 4.69
C GLU A 324 -0.05 -7.50 3.93
N ASP A 325 -0.07 -7.41 2.59
CA ASP A 325 1.12 -7.61 1.76
C ASP A 325 2.17 -6.53 2.04
N LEU A 326 1.75 -5.26 2.14
CA LEU A 326 2.63 -4.15 2.52
C LEU A 326 3.24 -4.38 3.90
N PHE A 327 2.45 -4.87 4.84
CA PHE A 327 2.91 -5.14 6.20
C PHE A 327 3.92 -6.29 6.26
N ASN A 328 3.70 -7.35 5.47
CA ASN A 328 4.65 -8.45 5.31
C ASN A 328 5.94 -7.99 4.63
N GLU A 329 5.86 -7.10 3.63
CA GLU A 329 7.04 -6.45 3.03
C GLU A 329 7.84 -5.68 4.09
N MET A 330 7.20 -4.87 4.93
CA MET A 330 7.89 -4.11 5.98
C MET A 330 8.62 -5.03 6.98
N LYS A 331 7.95 -6.08 7.48
CA LYS A 331 8.56 -7.11 8.33
C LYS A 331 9.78 -7.74 7.67
N TRP A 332 9.64 -8.07 6.39
CA TRP A 332 10.70 -8.67 5.63
C TRP A 332 11.87 -7.71 5.41
N GLN A 333 11.62 -6.46 5.05
CA GLN A 333 12.63 -5.42 4.85
C GLN A 333 13.42 -5.14 6.13
N LYS A 334 12.75 -5.12 7.30
CA LYS A 334 13.43 -5.04 8.60
C LYS A 334 14.41 -6.21 8.79
N LYS A 335 13.98 -7.43 8.50
CA LYS A 335 14.84 -8.63 8.57
C LYS A 335 15.96 -8.60 7.53
N LEU A 336 15.70 -8.13 6.31
CA LEU A 336 16.66 -8.08 5.22
C LEU A 336 17.82 -7.12 5.54
N ARG A 337 17.52 -5.96 6.16
CA ARG A 337 18.53 -4.98 6.58
C ARG A 337 19.47 -5.47 7.68
N SER A 338 19.10 -6.53 8.41
CA SER A 338 20.03 -7.20 9.34
C SER A 338 21.23 -7.83 8.63
N ASN A 339 21.14 -8.08 7.31
CA ASN A 339 22.24 -8.58 6.48
C ASN A 339 22.65 -7.54 5.41
N PRO A 340 23.70 -6.73 5.67
CA PRO A 340 24.08 -5.62 4.79
C PRO A 340 24.43 -6.01 3.36
N ALA A 341 25.07 -7.17 3.17
CA ALA A 341 25.49 -7.63 1.84
C ALA A 341 24.28 -8.05 0.99
N LEU A 342 23.36 -8.81 1.59
CA LEU A 342 22.14 -9.24 0.91
C LEU A 342 21.22 -8.04 0.64
N PHE A 343 21.10 -7.12 1.59
CA PHE A 343 20.33 -5.88 1.42
C PHE A 343 20.86 -5.04 0.26
N TRP A 344 22.18 -4.83 0.15
CA TRP A 344 22.76 -4.04 -0.94
C TRP A 344 22.48 -4.64 -2.33
N VAL A 345 22.55 -5.97 -2.47
CA VAL A 345 22.21 -6.64 -3.74
C VAL A 345 20.71 -6.55 -4.03
N SER A 346 19.89 -6.70 -3.00
CA SER A 346 18.41 -6.73 -3.11
C SER A 346 17.81 -5.34 -3.34
N SER A 347 18.44 -4.29 -2.82
CA SER A 347 17.98 -2.89 -2.97
C SER A 347 18.10 -2.36 -4.40
N HIS A 348 18.88 -3.00 -5.25
CA HIS A 348 19.13 -2.59 -6.64
C HIS A 348 18.44 -3.51 -7.67
N MET A 349 17.34 -4.17 -7.31
CA MET A 349 16.62 -5.13 -8.17
C MET A 349 16.28 -4.54 -9.56
N SER A 350 15.72 -3.34 -9.60
CA SER A 350 15.33 -2.66 -10.86
C SER A 350 16.53 -2.36 -11.76
N PHE A 351 17.67 -1.99 -11.17
CA PHE A 351 18.94 -1.78 -11.90
C PHE A 351 19.44 -3.08 -12.53
N TRP A 352 19.47 -4.19 -11.80
CA TRP A 352 19.88 -5.49 -12.34
C TRP A 352 18.99 -5.94 -13.50
N SER A 353 17.66 -5.79 -13.34
CA SER A 353 16.69 -6.05 -14.41
C SER A 353 17.01 -5.22 -15.66
N TYR A 354 17.29 -3.92 -15.51
CA TYR A 354 17.63 -3.02 -16.62
C TYR A 354 18.91 -3.45 -17.35
N VAL A 355 19.98 -3.77 -16.62
CA VAL A 355 21.25 -4.22 -17.21
C VAL A 355 21.07 -5.52 -17.99
N ILE A 356 20.35 -6.50 -17.43
CA ILE A 356 20.07 -7.79 -18.09
C ILE A 356 19.32 -7.59 -19.41
N PHE A 357 18.27 -6.78 -19.41
CA PHE A 357 17.49 -6.51 -20.62
C PHE A 357 18.33 -5.77 -21.67
N ALA A 358 19.11 -4.77 -21.25
CA ALA A 358 20.01 -4.04 -22.16
C ALA A 358 21.04 -4.99 -22.79
N CYS A 359 21.73 -5.81 -22.00
CA CYS A 359 22.68 -6.82 -22.49
C CYS A 359 22.01 -7.78 -23.48
N THR A 360 20.79 -8.23 -23.19
CA THR A 360 20.02 -9.12 -24.06
C THR A 360 19.71 -8.48 -25.40
N VAL A 361 19.28 -7.21 -25.42
CA VAL A 361 19.05 -6.46 -26.67
C VAL A 361 20.35 -6.33 -27.47
N PHE A 362 21.47 -5.97 -26.82
CA PHE A 362 22.76 -5.84 -27.50
C PHE A 362 23.26 -7.16 -28.11
N ILE A 363 23.17 -8.27 -27.38
CA ILE A 363 23.53 -9.60 -27.92
C ILE A 363 22.72 -9.89 -29.19
N ASN A 364 21.40 -9.69 -29.14
CA ASN A 364 20.53 -9.99 -30.28
C ASN A 364 20.77 -9.05 -31.47
N VAL A 365 21.13 -7.79 -31.26
CA VAL A 365 21.53 -6.85 -32.33
C VAL A 365 22.84 -7.31 -33.00
N ILE A 366 23.82 -7.78 -32.22
CA ILE A 366 25.08 -8.31 -32.76
C ILE A 366 24.82 -9.59 -33.56
N VAL A 367 24.00 -10.51 -33.03
CA VAL A 367 23.61 -11.75 -33.73
C VAL A 367 22.88 -11.40 -35.03
N ALA A 368 21.92 -10.48 -35.01
CA ALA A 368 21.16 -10.09 -36.20
C ALA A 368 22.02 -9.45 -37.31
N THR A 369 23.09 -8.76 -36.96
CA THR A 369 23.95 -8.05 -37.94
C THR A 369 25.14 -8.88 -38.41
N SER A 370 25.62 -9.82 -37.59
CA SER A 370 26.90 -10.51 -37.80
C SER A 370 26.76 -12.02 -38.01
N TYR A 371 25.53 -12.56 -38.03
CA TYR A 371 25.28 -13.98 -38.30
C TYR A 371 25.05 -14.25 -39.80
N PRO A 372 25.61 -15.33 -40.39
CA PRO A 372 26.49 -16.32 -39.76
C PRO A 372 27.86 -15.72 -39.44
N PHE A 373 28.44 -16.10 -38.29
CA PHE A 373 29.75 -15.61 -37.89
C PHE A 373 30.82 -16.14 -38.85
N ALA A 374 31.38 -15.25 -39.66
CA ALA A 374 32.47 -15.61 -40.55
C ALA A 374 33.78 -15.78 -39.73
N GLU A 375 34.56 -16.82 -40.03
CA GLU A 375 35.86 -17.07 -39.38
C GLU A 375 36.90 -15.97 -39.67
N THR A 376 36.67 -15.17 -40.72
CA THR A 376 37.53 -14.04 -41.06
C THR A 376 37.19 -12.83 -40.22
N LEU A 377 38.13 -12.40 -39.38
CA LEU A 377 38.06 -11.13 -38.66
C LEU A 377 37.70 -10.01 -39.65
N PRO A 378 36.73 -9.12 -39.35
CA PRO A 378 36.44 -8.01 -40.25
C PRO A 378 37.71 -7.20 -40.46
N ASN A 379 38.21 -7.16 -41.70
CA ASN A 379 39.34 -6.32 -42.10
C ASN A 379 38.91 -4.85 -42.04
N ALA A 380 38.75 -4.32 -40.84
CA ALA A 380 38.56 -2.91 -40.61
C ALA A 380 39.85 -2.21 -41.04
N GLY A 381 39.81 -1.48 -42.16
CA GLY A 381 40.95 -0.67 -42.60
C GLY A 381 41.47 0.20 -41.45
N GLY A 382 42.79 0.49 -41.42
CA GLY A 382 43.44 1.19 -40.31
C GLY A 382 42.75 2.50 -39.89
N HIS A 383 42.11 3.19 -40.84
CA HIS A 383 41.28 4.37 -40.58
C HIS A 383 40.06 4.08 -39.71
N LEU A 384 39.31 3.00 -39.97
CA LEU A 384 38.11 2.64 -39.21
C LEU A 384 38.48 2.25 -37.78
N SER A 385 39.55 1.46 -37.60
CA SER A 385 40.08 1.10 -36.29
C SER A 385 40.54 2.32 -35.48
N GLY A 386 41.23 3.28 -36.13
CA GLY A 386 41.65 4.53 -35.51
C GLY A 386 40.49 5.41 -35.06
N VAL A 387 39.41 5.51 -35.85
CA VAL A 387 38.19 6.24 -35.49
C VAL A 387 37.51 5.62 -34.27
N VAL A 388 37.41 4.29 -34.21
CA VAL A 388 36.81 3.60 -33.05
C VAL A 388 37.64 3.78 -31.78
N TRP A 389 38.97 3.80 -31.88
CA TRP A 389 39.86 4.16 -30.76
C TRP A 389 39.65 5.59 -30.27
N ALA A 390 39.56 6.56 -31.18
CA ALA A 390 39.30 7.96 -30.84
C ALA A 390 37.95 8.10 -30.12
N PHE A 391 36.92 7.39 -30.59
CA PHE A 391 35.60 7.38 -29.95
C PHE A 391 35.62 6.70 -28.57
N LEU A 392 36.32 5.57 -28.42
CA LEU A 392 36.49 4.89 -27.13
C LEU A 392 37.19 5.78 -26.10
N LEU A 393 38.35 6.34 -26.45
CA LEU A 393 39.14 7.21 -25.57
C LEU A 393 38.40 8.52 -25.26
N GLY A 394 37.73 9.11 -26.25
CA GLY A 394 36.89 10.29 -26.06
C GLY A 394 35.73 10.02 -25.10
N SER A 395 35.01 8.90 -25.29
CA SER A 395 33.92 8.50 -24.39
C SER A 395 34.40 8.19 -22.97
N ALA A 396 35.60 7.63 -22.80
CA ALA A 396 36.22 7.40 -21.49
C ALA A 396 36.58 8.72 -20.79
N ALA A 397 37.19 9.67 -21.50
CA ALA A 397 37.53 10.99 -20.97
C ALA A 397 36.28 11.79 -20.56
N ILE A 398 35.20 11.72 -21.34
CA ILE A 398 33.92 12.36 -21.00
C ILE A 398 33.30 11.70 -19.76
N THR A 399 33.37 10.38 -19.64
CA THR A 399 32.81 9.67 -18.45
C THR A 399 33.55 10.05 -17.17
N ILE A 400 34.87 10.23 -17.22
CA ILE A 400 35.70 10.65 -16.08
C ILE A 400 35.42 12.11 -15.69
N THR A 401 35.20 12.99 -16.67
CA THR A 401 35.00 14.43 -16.43
C THR A 401 33.55 14.78 -16.08
N ILE A 402 32.57 14.09 -16.68
CA ILE A 402 31.13 14.32 -16.50
C ILE A 402 30.40 12.95 -16.47
N PRO A 403 30.24 12.33 -15.28
CA PRO A 403 29.65 11.00 -15.14
C PRO A 403 28.12 11.05 -15.30
N THR A 404 27.66 11.24 -16.54
CA THR A 404 26.24 11.17 -16.91
C THR A 404 25.86 9.77 -17.39
N SER A 405 24.58 9.40 -17.25
CA SER A 405 24.06 8.11 -17.74
C SER A 405 24.25 7.93 -19.26
N VAL A 406 24.26 9.02 -20.02
CA VAL A 406 24.56 9.02 -21.46
C VAL A 406 26.04 8.71 -21.72
N ALA A 407 26.95 9.31 -20.95
CA ALA A 407 28.39 9.06 -21.09
C ALA A 407 28.74 7.58 -20.87
N PHE A 408 28.19 6.96 -19.82
CA PHE A 408 28.36 5.52 -19.56
C PHE A 408 27.82 4.64 -20.69
N LYS A 409 26.66 4.98 -21.27
CA LYS A 409 26.09 4.25 -22.42
C LYS A 409 26.98 4.37 -23.66
N CYS A 410 27.52 5.56 -23.94
CA CYS A 410 28.45 5.79 -25.05
C CYS A 410 29.75 5.00 -24.87
N LEU A 411 30.31 4.98 -23.65
CA LEU A 411 31.52 4.20 -23.32
C LEU A 411 31.28 2.70 -23.45
N PHE A 412 30.13 2.21 -23.00
CA PHE A 412 29.77 0.80 -23.15
C PHE A 412 29.62 0.39 -24.62
N LEU A 413 28.91 1.19 -25.42
CA LEU A 413 28.71 0.91 -26.84
C LEU A 413 30.02 1.00 -27.65
N SER A 414 30.87 1.99 -27.36
CA SER A 414 32.19 2.13 -27.98
C SER A 414 33.11 0.95 -27.63
N SER A 415 33.03 0.45 -26.39
CA SER A 415 33.77 -0.72 -25.93
C SER A 415 33.32 -2.01 -26.62
N ILE A 416 32.00 -2.23 -26.77
CA ILE A 416 31.46 -3.38 -27.52
C ILE A 416 31.89 -3.31 -28.99
N LEU A 417 31.72 -2.16 -29.64
CA LEU A 417 32.11 -1.98 -31.04
C LEU A 417 33.60 -2.25 -31.24
N ARG A 418 34.44 -1.79 -30.30
CA ARG A 418 35.88 -2.07 -30.32
C ARG A 418 36.18 -3.56 -30.18
N LEU A 419 35.48 -4.25 -29.27
CA LEU A 419 35.64 -5.68 -28.99
C LEU A 419 35.31 -6.52 -30.23
N ILE A 420 34.23 -6.18 -30.93
CA ILE A 420 33.82 -6.82 -32.19
C ILE A 420 34.93 -6.68 -33.25
N LEU A 421 35.52 -5.49 -33.39
CA LEU A 421 36.59 -5.25 -34.38
C LEU A 421 37.94 -5.87 -33.99
N SER A 422 38.22 -6.08 -32.69
CA SER A 422 39.48 -6.72 -32.25
C SER A 422 39.45 -8.24 -32.20
N ALA A 423 38.36 -8.81 -31.66
CA ALA A 423 38.26 -10.23 -31.31
C ALA A 423 37.16 -10.96 -32.11
N GLY A 424 36.41 -10.22 -32.92
CA GLY A 424 35.29 -10.76 -33.68
C GLY A 424 33.96 -10.73 -32.91
N PRO A 425 32.84 -10.85 -33.64
CA PRO A 425 31.50 -10.86 -33.06
C PRO A 425 31.22 -12.10 -32.19
N GLU A 426 31.78 -13.26 -32.53
CA GLU A 426 31.56 -14.52 -31.80
C GLU A 426 32.11 -14.48 -30.37
N ILE A 427 33.36 -14.06 -30.19
CA ILE A 427 33.99 -13.91 -28.88
C ILE A 427 33.27 -12.84 -28.06
N THR A 428 32.83 -11.75 -28.72
CA THR A 428 32.08 -10.68 -28.08
C THR A 428 30.75 -11.17 -27.52
N VAL A 429 29.97 -11.91 -28.31
CA VAL A 429 28.70 -12.51 -27.87
C VAL A 429 28.92 -13.50 -26.73
N THR A 430 29.98 -14.29 -26.78
CA THR A 430 30.33 -15.25 -25.71
C THR A 430 30.64 -14.53 -24.39
N LEU A 431 31.46 -13.48 -24.42
CA LEU A 431 31.79 -12.68 -23.23
C LEU A 431 30.54 -11.99 -22.64
N LEU A 432 29.70 -11.40 -23.50
CA LEU A 432 28.47 -10.75 -23.06
C LEU A 432 27.44 -11.77 -22.54
N GLY A 433 27.41 -12.98 -23.10
CA GLY A 433 26.60 -14.10 -22.62
C GLY A 433 27.02 -14.60 -21.23
N ILE A 434 28.33 -14.74 -20.97
CA ILE A 434 28.86 -15.05 -19.63
C ILE A 434 28.45 -13.97 -18.62
N ALA A 435 28.64 -12.69 -18.99
CA ALA A 435 28.22 -11.57 -18.15
C ALA A 435 26.71 -11.60 -17.86
N LEU A 436 25.88 -11.93 -18.87
CA LEU A 436 24.43 -12.06 -18.73
C LEU A 436 24.04 -13.15 -17.73
N VAL A 437 24.69 -14.31 -17.76
CA VAL A 437 24.45 -15.41 -16.79
C VAL A 437 24.79 -14.94 -15.37
N VAL A 438 25.93 -14.27 -15.18
CA VAL A 438 26.35 -13.73 -13.88
C VAL A 438 25.34 -12.70 -13.37
N PHE A 439 25.01 -11.69 -14.18
CA PHE A 439 24.04 -10.66 -13.80
C PHE A 439 22.67 -11.27 -13.50
N LYS A 440 22.23 -12.28 -14.26
CA LYS A 440 20.97 -12.97 -13.99
C LYS A 440 21.00 -13.76 -12.68
N GLY A 441 22.13 -14.38 -12.34
CA GLY A 441 22.32 -15.03 -11.04
C GLY A 441 22.21 -14.03 -9.87
N VAL A 442 22.89 -12.87 -9.99
CA VAL A 442 22.80 -11.79 -8.98
C VAL A 442 21.37 -11.25 -8.87
N HIS A 443 20.69 -11.03 -9.99
CA HIS A 443 19.29 -10.60 -10.01
C HIS A 443 18.36 -11.63 -9.37
N LEU A 444 18.58 -12.93 -9.57
CA LEU A 444 17.80 -13.99 -8.94
C LEU A 444 17.96 -13.97 -7.41
N ILE A 445 19.19 -13.80 -6.92
CA ILE A 445 19.47 -13.65 -5.48
C ILE A 445 18.80 -12.38 -4.93
N SER A 446 18.84 -11.28 -5.68
CA SER A 446 18.16 -10.01 -5.36
C SER A 446 16.64 -10.19 -5.20
N ILE A 447 15.99 -10.92 -6.12
CA ILE A 447 14.55 -11.21 -6.07
C ILE A 447 14.20 -12.14 -4.91
N MET A 448 14.96 -13.23 -4.72
CA MET A 448 14.78 -14.14 -3.58
C MET A 448 14.96 -13.39 -2.25
N GLY A 449 15.88 -12.42 -2.24
CA GLY A 449 16.17 -11.52 -1.14
C GLY A 449 15.05 -10.53 -0.87
N ASN A 450 14.32 -10.02 -1.85
CA ASN A 450 13.17 -9.13 -1.64
C ASN A 450 11.86 -9.87 -1.31
N MET A 451 11.71 -11.12 -1.76
CA MET A 451 10.49 -11.92 -1.57
C MET A 451 10.46 -12.74 -0.27
N GLY A 452 11.52 -12.76 0.53
CA GLY A 452 11.53 -13.54 1.77
C GLY A 452 11.72 -15.05 1.62
N LEU A 453 11.96 -15.53 0.40
CA LEU A 453 11.97 -16.95 0.05
C LEU A 453 13.07 -17.75 0.77
N PHE A 454 14.14 -17.11 1.25
CA PHE A 454 15.25 -17.80 1.93
C PHE A 454 14.86 -18.50 3.24
N ASN A 455 13.77 -18.11 3.89
CA ASN A 455 13.30 -18.77 5.12
C ASN A 455 12.16 -19.77 4.88
N MET A 456 11.73 -19.95 3.62
CA MET A 456 10.64 -20.85 3.26
C MET A 456 11.15 -22.25 2.88
N PRO A 457 10.34 -23.31 3.09
CA PRO A 457 10.71 -24.65 2.65
C PRO A 457 10.85 -24.70 1.12
N VAL A 458 11.85 -25.44 0.64
CA VAL A 458 12.21 -25.54 -0.79
C VAL A 458 11.01 -25.97 -1.68
N SER A 459 10.07 -26.74 -1.14
CA SER A 459 8.84 -27.11 -1.85
C SER A 459 8.03 -25.89 -2.30
N GLN A 460 7.85 -24.90 -1.42
CA GLN A 460 7.10 -23.67 -1.73
C GLN A 460 7.88 -22.77 -2.70
N ILE A 461 9.21 -22.79 -2.64
CA ILE A 461 10.09 -22.05 -3.56
C ILE A 461 9.92 -22.55 -5.01
N ILE A 462 9.83 -23.87 -5.22
CA ILE A 462 9.73 -24.47 -6.57
C ILE A 462 8.37 -24.18 -7.23
N PHE A 463 7.28 -24.09 -6.47
CA PHE A 463 5.94 -23.82 -7.01
C PHE A 463 5.65 -22.32 -7.22
N ASN A 464 6.59 -21.43 -6.86
CA ASN A 464 6.42 -20.01 -7.11
C ASN A 464 6.60 -19.72 -8.62
N ALA A 465 5.50 -19.33 -9.29
CA ALA A 465 5.48 -19.08 -10.73
C ALA A 465 6.42 -17.93 -11.17
N GLU A 466 6.60 -16.90 -10.34
CA GLU A 466 7.50 -15.78 -10.61
C GLU A 466 8.97 -16.22 -10.56
N LEU A 467 9.33 -17.02 -9.54
CA LEU A 467 10.67 -17.59 -9.46
C LEU A 467 10.93 -18.56 -10.61
N ALA A 468 9.95 -19.40 -10.95
CA ALA A 468 10.05 -20.35 -12.06
C ALA A 468 10.34 -19.65 -13.40
N TYR A 469 9.69 -18.49 -13.66
CA TYR A 469 9.99 -17.66 -14.83
C TYR A 469 11.46 -17.23 -14.85
N HIS A 470 11.99 -16.72 -13.73
CA HIS A 470 13.37 -16.25 -13.66
C HIS A 470 14.42 -17.36 -13.71
N VAL A 471 14.11 -18.56 -13.19
CA VAL A 471 14.93 -19.76 -13.34
C VAL A 471 14.91 -20.24 -14.80
N GLY A 472 13.75 -20.27 -15.44
CA GLY A 472 13.63 -20.57 -16.88
C GLY A 472 14.44 -19.61 -17.75
N TYR A 473 14.41 -18.31 -17.44
CA TYR A 473 15.25 -17.30 -18.10
C TYR A 473 16.75 -17.61 -17.94
N LEU A 474 17.19 -17.98 -16.73
CA LEU A 474 18.59 -18.36 -16.48
C LEU A 474 19.00 -19.60 -17.29
N ILE A 475 18.12 -20.60 -17.39
CA ILE A 475 18.36 -21.80 -18.23
C ILE A 475 18.53 -21.40 -19.69
N LEU A 476 17.68 -20.50 -20.22
CA LEU A 476 17.81 -20.00 -21.59
C LEU A 476 19.11 -19.22 -21.82
N CYS A 477 19.59 -18.45 -20.84
CA CYS A 477 20.92 -17.81 -20.91
C CYS A 477 22.04 -18.84 -21.05
N ILE A 478 21.98 -19.93 -20.27
CA ILE A 478 22.97 -21.02 -20.30
C ILE A 478 22.92 -21.75 -21.65
N LEU A 479 21.73 -22.05 -22.18
CA LEU A 479 21.56 -22.66 -23.49
C LEU A 479 22.07 -21.74 -24.62
N GLY A 480 21.89 -20.43 -24.51
CA GLY A 480 22.45 -19.45 -25.44
C GLY A 480 23.98 -19.46 -25.51
N LEU A 481 24.62 -19.76 -24.39
CA LEU A 481 26.08 -19.82 -24.28
C LEU A 481 26.66 -21.15 -24.81
N PHE A 482 26.05 -22.28 -24.44
CA PHE A 482 26.64 -23.61 -24.71
C PHE A 482 26.07 -24.33 -25.94
N MET A 483 24.84 -24.01 -26.37
CA MET A 483 24.19 -24.71 -27.48
C MET A 483 24.17 -23.87 -28.76
N HIS A 484 23.48 -22.73 -28.75
CA HIS A 484 23.40 -21.86 -29.92
C HIS A 484 22.95 -20.43 -29.56
N PRO A 485 23.52 -19.37 -30.17
CA PRO A 485 23.16 -17.97 -29.88
C PRO A 485 21.69 -17.60 -30.11
N PHE A 486 20.94 -18.41 -30.86
CA PHE A 486 19.51 -18.17 -31.09
C PHE A 486 18.66 -18.31 -29.82
N PHE A 487 19.10 -19.02 -28.79
CA PHE A 487 18.37 -19.04 -27.51
C PHE A 487 18.31 -17.65 -26.85
N PHE A 488 19.25 -16.75 -27.15
CA PHE A 488 19.19 -15.35 -26.71
C PHE A 488 18.00 -14.58 -27.31
N SER A 489 17.45 -15.01 -28.46
CA SER A 489 16.28 -14.37 -29.07
C SER A 489 15.01 -14.55 -28.26
N VAL A 490 14.85 -15.70 -27.60
CA VAL A 490 13.71 -15.99 -26.72
C VAL A 490 13.71 -15.07 -25.50
N LEU A 491 14.89 -14.65 -25.05
CA LEU A 491 15.02 -13.74 -23.90
C LEU A 491 14.42 -12.35 -24.17
N LEU A 492 14.26 -11.94 -25.44
CA LEU A 492 13.62 -10.67 -25.78
C LEU A 492 12.15 -10.60 -25.35
N PHE A 493 11.47 -11.75 -25.17
CA PHE A 493 10.10 -11.80 -24.66
C PHE A 493 9.96 -11.25 -23.23
N ASP A 494 11.06 -11.03 -22.50
CA ASP A 494 11.05 -10.34 -21.22
C ASP A 494 10.48 -8.91 -21.29
N VAL A 495 10.45 -8.31 -22.48
CA VAL A 495 9.73 -7.04 -22.70
C VAL A 495 8.26 -7.12 -22.29
N VAL A 496 7.62 -8.28 -22.46
CA VAL A 496 6.21 -8.50 -22.09
C VAL A 496 6.04 -8.55 -20.57
N TYR A 497 7.02 -9.11 -19.85
CA TYR A 497 6.98 -9.17 -18.38
C TYR A 497 7.24 -7.79 -17.74
N ARG A 498 8.11 -6.99 -18.36
CA ARG A 498 8.52 -5.67 -17.86
C ARG A 498 7.46 -4.60 -18.02
N GLU A 499 6.62 -4.72 -19.04
CA GLU A 499 5.63 -3.72 -19.41
C GLU A 499 4.22 -4.21 -19.05
N GLU A 500 3.59 -3.58 -18.04
CA GLU A 500 2.26 -4.00 -17.54
C GLU A 500 1.19 -3.97 -18.64
N THR A 501 1.28 -3.01 -19.57
CA THR A 501 0.33 -2.89 -20.68
C THR A 501 0.39 -4.10 -21.62
N LEU A 502 1.59 -4.55 -22.00
CA LEU A 502 1.78 -5.74 -22.84
C LEU A 502 1.39 -7.03 -22.11
N LEU A 503 1.69 -7.12 -20.81
CA LEU A 503 1.28 -8.26 -19.99
C LEU A 503 -0.24 -8.37 -19.94
N ASN A 504 -0.95 -7.25 -19.82
CA ASN A 504 -2.41 -7.21 -19.81
C ASN A 504 -3.01 -7.62 -21.18
N VAL A 505 -2.36 -7.24 -22.28
CA VAL A 505 -2.74 -7.71 -23.63
C VAL A 505 -2.54 -9.21 -23.76
N MET A 506 -1.49 -9.79 -23.19
CA MET A 506 -1.29 -11.25 -23.20
C MET A 506 -2.28 -11.98 -22.27
N LYS A 507 -2.62 -11.38 -21.13
CA LYS A 507 -3.61 -11.91 -20.17
C LYS A 507 -5.02 -11.97 -20.77
N SER A 508 -5.40 -11.02 -21.63
CA SER A 508 -6.72 -11.05 -22.28
C SER A 508 -6.91 -12.27 -23.19
N VAL A 509 -5.84 -12.74 -23.84
CA VAL A 509 -5.88 -13.96 -24.67
C VAL A 509 -5.82 -15.22 -23.81
N THR A 510 -4.93 -15.26 -22.80
CA THR A 510 -4.68 -16.48 -22.00
C THR A 510 -5.82 -16.80 -21.03
N ARG A 511 -6.55 -15.81 -20.53
CA ARG A 511 -7.63 -16.03 -19.54
C ARG A 511 -8.78 -16.86 -20.10
N ASN A 512 -9.33 -16.46 -21.26
CA ASN A 512 -10.38 -17.24 -21.94
C ASN A 512 -9.79 -18.14 -23.04
N GLY A 513 -8.54 -18.58 -22.86
CA GLY A 513 -7.83 -19.41 -23.83
C GLY A 513 -8.59 -20.70 -24.19
N ARG A 514 -9.38 -21.24 -23.25
CA ARG A 514 -10.26 -22.39 -23.52
C ARG A 514 -11.32 -22.08 -24.58
N SER A 515 -11.95 -20.91 -24.50
CA SER A 515 -12.97 -20.47 -25.46
C SER A 515 -12.35 -20.22 -26.83
N ILE A 516 -11.19 -19.56 -26.88
CA ILE A 516 -10.45 -19.32 -28.12
C ILE A 516 -10.04 -20.66 -28.77
N LEU A 517 -9.53 -21.60 -27.98
CA LEU A 517 -9.15 -22.93 -28.45
C LEU A 517 -10.36 -23.70 -29.02
N LEU A 518 -11.51 -23.66 -28.33
CA LEU A 518 -12.74 -24.30 -28.83
C LEU A 518 -13.22 -23.67 -30.13
N THR A 519 -13.16 -22.35 -30.26
CA THR A 519 -13.47 -21.65 -31.53
C THR A 519 -12.50 -22.03 -32.64
N ALA A 520 -11.21 -22.17 -32.34
CA ALA A 520 -10.21 -22.63 -33.33
C ALA A 520 -10.47 -24.08 -33.76
N VAL A 521 -10.83 -24.97 -32.82
CA VAL A 521 -11.23 -26.35 -33.15
C VAL A 521 -12.49 -26.36 -34.02
N PHE A 522 -13.48 -25.53 -33.72
CA PHE A 522 -14.68 -25.37 -34.55
C PHE A 522 -14.33 -24.87 -35.96
N ALA A 523 -13.40 -23.92 -36.08
CA ALA A 523 -12.88 -23.44 -37.37
C ALA A 523 -12.24 -24.58 -38.18
N ILE A 524 -11.41 -25.40 -37.54
CA ILE A 524 -10.77 -26.56 -38.18
C ILE A 524 -11.82 -27.59 -38.65
N ILE A 525 -12.86 -27.85 -37.85
CA ILE A 525 -13.97 -28.74 -38.23
C ILE A 525 -14.71 -28.19 -39.45
N LEU A 526 -15.01 -26.89 -39.49
CA LEU A 526 -15.68 -26.27 -40.63
C LEU A 526 -14.81 -26.34 -41.89
N VAL A 527 -13.53 -25.99 -41.79
CA VAL A 527 -12.57 -26.13 -42.92
C VAL A 527 -12.54 -27.56 -43.41
N TYR A 528 -12.49 -28.55 -42.52
CA TYR A 528 -12.53 -29.97 -42.87
C TYR A 528 -13.79 -30.35 -43.67
N LEU A 529 -14.97 -29.87 -43.27
CA LEU A 529 -16.22 -30.11 -44.00
C LEU A 529 -16.19 -29.50 -45.40
N PHE A 530 -15.72 -28.25 -45.52
CA PHE A 530 -15.55 -27.59 -46.82
C PHE A 530 -14.53 -28.33 -47.70
N SER A 531 -13.44 -28.84 -47.14
CA SER A 531 -12.47 -29.65 -47.88
C SER A 531 -13.02 -30.97 -48.38
N ILE A 532 -13.95 -31.63 -47.67
CA ILE A 532 -14.64 -32.82 -48.17
C ILE A 532 -15.52 -32.46 -49.38
N ILE A 533 -16.28 -31.37 -49.28
CA ILE A 533 -17.14 -30.89 -50.38
C ILE A 533 -16.27 -30.51 -51.59
N GLY A 534 -15.17 -29.79 -51.36
CA GLY A 534 -14.18 -29.45 -52.38
C GLY A 534 -13.55 -30.69 -53.03
N PHE A 535 -13.20 -31.71 -52.25
CA PHE A 535 -12.61 -32.95 -52.75
C PHE A 535 -13.59 -33.80 -53.58
N ILE A 536 -14.89 -33.81 -53.23
CA ILE A 536 -15.89 -34.60 -53.95
C ILE A 536 -16.35 -33.90 -55.24
N PHE A 537 -16.59 -32.59 -55.18
CA PHE A 537 -17.26 -31.85 -56.28
C PHE A 537 -16.32 -30.97 -57.10
N PHE A 538 -15.22 -30.47 -56.52
CA PHE A 538 -14.35 -29.45 -57.13
C PHE A 538 -12.87 -29.85 -57.17
N LYS A 539 -12.57 -31.16 -57.10
CA LYS A 539 -11.20 -31.69 -57.02
C LYS A 539 -10.28 -31.17 -58.14
N ASP A 540 -10.82 -31.06 -59.35
CA ASP A 540 -10.07 -30.64 -60.54
C ASP A 540 -9.80 -29.12 -60.57
N ASP A 541 -10.46 -28.33 -59.71
CA ASP A 541 -10.28 -26.87 -59.65
C ASP A 541 -9.14 -26.44 -58.71
N PHE A 542 -8.60 -27.37 -57.90
CA PHE A 542 -7.44 -27.16 -57.00
C PHE A 542 -6.13 -27.29 -57.76
N ILE A 543 -5.84 -26.28 -58.58
CA ILE A 543 -4.62 -26.17 -59.36
C ILE A 543 -3.82 -24.99 -58.83
N MET A 544 -2.62 -25.25 -58.33
CA MET A 544 -1.71 -24.22 -57.82
C MET A 544 -0.50 -24.06 -58.73
N ASP A 545 -0.03 -22.84 -58.88
CA ASP A 545 1.21 -22.56 -59.60
C ASP A 545 2.39 -22.95 -58.69
N ALA A 546 3.19 -23.94 -59.11
CA ALA A 546 4.36 -24.40 -58.38
C ALA A 546 5.65 -24.08 -59.15
N GLU A 547 6.64 -23.53 -58.44
CA GLU A 547 8.00 -23.39 -58.95
C GLU A 547 8.78 -24.68 -58.66
N THR A 548 9.18 -25.40 -59.70
CA THR A 548 10.00 -26.61 -59.54
C THR A 548 11.45 -26.24 -59.23
N VAL A 549 11.95 -26.60 -58.05
CA VAL A 549 13.38 -26.50 -57.72
C VAL A 549 14.14 -27.54 -58.54
N PRO A 550 15.16 -27.17 -59.35
CA PRO A 550 15.91 -28.14 -60.14
C PRO A 550 16.67 -29.11 -59.23
N THR A 551 16.29 -30.39 -59.25
CA THR A 551 17.01 -31.45 -58.55
C THR A 551 18.33 -31.74 -59.28
N ALA A 552 19.46 -31.41 -58.66
CA ALA A 552 20.76 -31.89 -59.10
C ALA A 552 20.82 -33.42 -58.91
N HIS A 553 20.68 -34.20 -59.98
CA HIS A 553 20.97 -35.63 -59.93
C HIS A 553 22.49 -35.84 -59.71
N PRO A 554 22.91 -36.68 -58.75
CA PRO A 554 24.29 -37.12 -58.67
C PRO A 554 24.58 -38.03 -59.87
N ARG A 555 25.39 -37.57 -60.82
CA ARG A 555 25.93 -38.45 -61.86
C ARG A 555 26.76 -39.54 -61.19
N SER A 556 26.41 -40.78 -61.51
CA SER A 556 27.16 -41.99 -61.23
C SER A 556 28.61 -41.81 -61.67
N MET A 557 29.50 -42.15 -60.75
CA MET A 557 30.94 -42.17 -60.87
C MET A 557 31.36 -43.30 -61.82
N ASP A 558 31.39 -43.03 -63.13
CA ASP A 558 32.14 -43.86 -64.07
C ASP A 558 33.58 -43.38 -64.15
N LYS A 559 34.46 -44.26 -63.68
CA LYS A 559 35.91 -44.15 -63.77
C LYS A 559 36.32 -44.11 -65.25
N MET A 560 36.98 -43.04 -65.67
CA MET A 560 37.97 -43.13 -66.74
C MET A 560 39.15 -42.21 -66.39
N ALA A 561 40.20 -42.84 -65.89
CA ALA A 561 41.51 -42.23 -65.73
C ALA A 561 42.19 -42.13 -67.11
N CYS A 562 42.75 -40.95 -67.41
CA CYS A 562 43.95 -40.81 -68.22
C CYS A 562 44.73 -39.58 -67.73
N SER A 563 46.04 -39.77 -67.70
CA SER A 563 47.08 -39.09 -66.94
C SER A 563 47.83 -38.01 -67.74
N ALA A 564 48.45 -37.10 -66.97
CA ALA A 564 49.69 -36.35 -67.16
C ALA A 564 50.13 -35.90 -68.57
N GLU A 565 50.40 -34.60 -68.74
CA GLU A 565 51.76 -34.04 -68.88
C GLU A 565 51.71 -32.55 -69.28
N ASP A 566 52.54 -31.78 -68.57
CA ASP A 566 53.36 -30.64 -68.99
C ASP A 566 52.83 -29.33 -69.61
N ASP A 567 53.51 -28.29 -69.12
CA ASP A 567 53.98 -27.08 -69.81
C ASP A 567 53.20 -25.75 -69.71
N ASN A 568 53.81 -24.86 -68.90
CA ASN A 568 54.34 -23.55 -69.31
C ASN A 568 53.34 -22.49 -69.80
N TYR A 569 53.08 -21.44 -69.00
CA TYR A 569 53.69 -20.12 -69.19
C TYR A 569 53.17 -19.09 -68.17
N SER A 570 53.96 -18.03 -68.05
CA SER A 570 54.07 -17.00 -67.02
C SER A 570 52.97 -15.93 -66.95
N CYS A 571 52.91 -15.36 -65.74
CA CYS A 571 52.57 -14.00 -65.32
C CYS A 571 52.40 -12.95 -66.43
N ASP A 572 51.43 -12.04 -66.30
CA ASP A 572 51.82 -10.72 -65.79
C ASP A 572 50.68 -9.86 -65.22
N SER A 573 51.15 -9.03 -64.32
CA SER A 573 50.52 -8.02 -63.49
C SER A 573 50.03 -6.79 -64.27
N SER A 574 49.04 -6.10 -63.70
CA SER A 574 49.11 -4.66 -63.33
C SER A 574 47.86 -3.83 -63.64
N SER A 575 47.61 -2.92 -62.70
CA SER A 575 46.87 -1.64 -62.81
C SER A 575 45.34 -1.61 -62.74
N SER A 576 44.87 -1.35 -61.51
CA SER A 576 43.76 -0.42 -61.20
C SER A 576 44.10 1.03 -61.63
N PRO A 577 43.23 2.05 -61.47
CA PRO A 577 41.80 2.11 -61.13
C PRO A 577 41.01 2.88 -62.25
N ASP A 578 39.68 3.05 -62.23
CA ASP A 578 39.09 4.27 -61.69
C ASP A 578 37.56 4.29 -61.79
N VAL A 579 37.03 5.12 -60.90
CA VAL A 579 35.67 5.33 -60.44
C VAL A 579 34.79 6.02 -61.51
N GLY A 580 33.51 5.63 -61.60
CA GLY A 580 32.54 6.30 -62.48
C GLY A 580 31.10 5.96 -62.16
N LEU A 581 30.59 6.51 -61.06
CA LEU A 581 29.17 6.65 -60.71
C LEU A 581 28.37 7.21 -61.90
N LEU A 582 27.24 6.60 -62.30
CA LEU A 582 26.08 7.35 -62.80
C LEU A 582 24.77 6.56 -62.71
N SER A 583 23.82 7.30 -62.15
CA SER A 583 22.39 7.10 -61.94
C SER A 583 21.60 6.48 -63.09
N VAL A 584 20.67 5.62 -62.67
CA VAL A 584 19.44 5.28 -63.38
C VAL A 584 18.59 6.53 -63.59
N SER A 585 18.24 6.82 -64.84
CA SER A 585 16.99 7.51 -65.16
C SER A 585 16.41 6.96 -66.46
N SER A 586 15.17 6.51 -66.32
CA SER A 586 14.20 6.04 -67.31
C SER A 586 14.00 6.98 -68.50
N SER A 587 13.91 6.41 -69.71
CA SER A 587 12.85 6.79 -70.67
C SER A 587 12.78 5.85 -71.88
N GLU A 588 11.53 5.60 -72.23
CA GLU A 588 10.88 4.89 -73.34
C GLU A 588 11.56 4.85 -74.73
N SER A 589 11.22 3.74 -75.42
CA SER A 589 10.93 3.61 -76.86
C SER A 589 12.08 3.66 -77.87
N GLY A 590 12.20 2.58 -78.67
CA GLY A 590 12.99 2.56 -79.89
C GLY A 590 13.21 1.14 -80.41
N GLU A 591 12.39 0.72 -81.38
CA GLU A 591 12.72 -0.40 -82.28
C GLU A 591 14.06 -0.14 -82.97
N CYS A 592 14.92 -1.15 -83.08
CA CYS A 592 16.01 -1.20 -84.05
C CYS A 592 16.17 -2.63 -84.59
N THR A 593 16.27 -2.67 -85.91
CA THR A 593 16.32 -3.82 -86.81
C THR A 593 17.68 -4.51 -86.86
N PHE A 594 17.63 -5.81 -87.17
CA PHE A 594 18.61 -6.69 -87.80
C PHE A 594 19.93 -6.09 -88.31
N ASP A 595 21.08 -6.62 -87.86
CA ASP A 595 22.05 -7.19 -88.81
C ASP A 595 23.06 -8.18 -88.19
N SER A 596 23.43 -9.17 -89.02
CA SER A 596 24.29 -10.32 -88.72
C SER A 596 25.78 -10.02 -88.94
N HIS A 597 26.64 -10.50 -88.02
CA HIS A 597 27.85 -11.31 -88.27
C HIS A 597 28.90 -11.12 -87.16
N CYS A 598 29.19 -12.18 -86.38
CA CYS A 598 30.55 -12.64 -86.15
C CYS A 598 30.56 -14.08 -85.56
N GLY A 599 31.53 -14.88 -86.02
CA GLY A 599 31.64 -16.31 -85.81
C GLY A 599 31.92 -16.74 -84.37
N VAL A 600 31.26 -17.83 -83.98
CA VAL A 600 31.34 -18.45 -82.65
C VAL A 600 32.53 -19.41 -82.58
N SER A 601 33.39 -19.18 -81.59
CA SER A 601 34.38 -20.13 -81.06
C SER A 601 33.68 -21.21 -80.20
N PRO A 602 34.15 -22.48 -80.13
CA PRO A 602 33.37 -23.61 -79.60
C PRO A 602 33.13 -23.64 -78.07
N TYR A 603 33.41 -22.57 -77.33
CA TYR A 603 33.27 -22.55 -75.86
C TYR A 603 32.10 -21.71 -75.33
N ALA A 604 31.20 -21.24 -76.21
CA ALA A 604 29.99 -20.52 -75.83
C ALA A 604 28.71 -21.25 -76.27
N CYS A 605 28.52 -22.49 -75.81
CA CYS A 605 27.26 -23.23 -75.95
C CYS A 605 26.97 -24.07 -74.69
N TYR A 606 26.68 -23.39 -73.57
CA TYR A 606 25.89 -23.96 -72.47
C TYR A 606 24.99 -22.91 -71.82
N TYR A 607 24.44 -22.00 -72.63
CA TYR A 607 23.27 -21.21 -72.26
C TYR A 607 22.33 -21.13 -73.47
N HIS A 608 21.87 -22.30 -73.93
CA HIS A 608 20.80 -22.35 -74.92
C HIS A 608 19.48 -22.74 -74.23
N ARG A 609 18.72 -21.68 -73.94
CA ARG A 609 17.25 -21.66 -73.87
C ARG A 609 16.60 -22.46 -72.73
N PHE A 610 16.63 -21.88 -71.52
CA PHE A 610 15.48 -22.03 -70.63
C PHE A 610 14.34 -21.19 -71.24
N SER A 611 13.47 -21.84 -72.03
CA SER A 611 12.12 -21.31 -72.17
C SER A 611 11.58 -21.16 -70.75
N PHE A 612 11.03 -20.00 -70.41
CA PHE A 612 10.07 -19.91 -69.31
C PHE A 612 9.03 -21.01 -69.59
N SER A 613 9.12 -22.12 -68.87
CA SER A 613 7.94 -22.94 -68.67
C SER A 613 7.00 -22.02 -67.93
N ASP A 614 5.83 -21.75 -68.49
CA ASP A 614 4.69 -21.37 -67.69
C ASP A 614 4.72 -22.23 -66.42
N GLY A 615 4.55 -21.60 -65.25
CA GLY A 615 4.64 -22.27 -63.94
C GLY A 615 3.95 -23.63 -63.99
N VAL A 616 4.60 -24.66 -63.46
CA VAL A 616 4.02 -26.00 -63.50
C VAL A 616 2.79 -25.98 -62.60
N LYS A 617 1.63 -26.10 -63.23
CA LYS A 617 0.35 -26.19 -62.54
C LYS A 617 0.23 -27.55 -61.88
N GLU A 618 0.31 -27.57 -60.55
CA GLU A 618 0.26 -28.78 -59.74
C GLU A 618 -1.14 -28.94 -59.11
N ARG A 619 -1.62 -30.20 -59.05
CA ARG A 619 -2.90 -30.53 -58.44
C ARG A 619 -2.72 -30.73 -56.93
N SER A 620 -3.24 -29.81 -56.12
CA SER A 620 -3.00 -29.81 -54.67
C SER A 620 -4.09 -30.52 -53.84
N CYS A 621 -5.08 -31.14 -54.48
CA CYS A 621 -6.21 -31.84 -53.84
C CYS A 621 -6.37 -33.30 -54.36
N ASP A 622 -5.27 -34.00 -54.64
CA ASP A 622 -5.34 -35.41 -55.07
C ASP A 622 -5.65 -36.41 -53.95
N SER A 623 -5.32 -36.05 -52.71
CA SER A 623 -5.76 -36.74 -51.49
C SER A 623 -6.59 -35.80 -50.61
N LEU A 624 -7.51 -36.36 -49.82
CA LEU A 624 -8.33 -35.58 -48.90
C LEU A 624 -7.46 -34.80 -47.88
N LEU A 625 -6.36 -35.41 -47.42
CA LEU A 625 -5.41 -34.75 -46.51
C LEU A 625 -4.77 -33.51 -47.15
N MET A 626 -4.28 -33.63 -48.40
CA MET A 626 -3.72 -32.48 -49.12
C MET A 626 -4.78 -31.43 -49.42
N CYS A 627 -6.03 -31.83 -49.66
CA CYS A 627 -7.13 -30.88 -49.83
C CYS A 627 -7.43 -30.08 -48.55
N ILE A 628 -7.40 -30.75 -47.39
CA ILE A 628 -7.56 -30.10 -46.08
C ILE A 628 -6.40 -29.14 -45.81
N VAL A 629 -5.17 -29.58 -46.02
CA VAL A 629 -3.98 -28.73 -45.82
C VAL A 629 -4.00 -27.52 -46.75
N THR A 630 -4.34 -27.72 -48.02
CA THR A 630 -4.44 -26.63 -49.01
C THR A 630 -5.56 -25.65 -48.65
N THR A 631 -6.74 -26.15 -48.25
CA THR A 631 -7.87 -25.30 -47.83
C THR A 631 -7.58 -24.56 -46.53
N LEU A 632 -6.93 -25.19 -45.55
CA LEU A 632 -6.58 -24.57 -44.28
C LEU A 632 -5.51 -23.49 -44.46
N ASN A 633 -4.44 -23.80 -45.19
CA ASN A 633 -3.32 -22.87 -45.39
C ASN A 633 -3.72 -21.72 -46.32
N GLN A 634 -4.22 -22.03 -47.52
CA GLN A 634 -4.48 -21.00 -48.53
C GLN A 634 -5.89 -20.41 -48.44
N GLY A 635 -6.87 -21.16 -47.94
CA GLY A 635 -8.22 -20.63 -47.77
C GLY A 635 -8.35 -19.65 -46.59
N LEU A 636 -7.62 -19.85 -45.48
CA LEU A 636 -7.69 -18.95 -44.33
C LEU A 636 -6.74 -17.75 -44.42
N ARG A 637 -5.57 -17.90 -45.07
CA ARG A 637 -4.56 -16.84 -45.15
C ARG A 637 -4.83 -15.82 -46.26
N ASN A 638 -5.48 -16.24 -47.34
CA ASN A 638 -5.86 -15.33 -48.43
C ASN A 638 -7.18 -14.64 -48.08
N GLY A 639 -7.18 -13.31 -48.14
CA GLY A 639 -8.25 -12.46 -47.58
C GLY A 639 -9.64 -12.65 -48.19
N GLY A 640 -9.77 -13.18 -49.42
CA GLY A 640 -11.05 -13.48 -50.08
C GLY A 640 -11.52 -14.93 -49.93
N GLY A 641 -10.81 -15.75 -49.15
CA GLY A 641 -11.16 -17.16 -48.93
C GLY A 641 -10.57 -18.12 -49.98
N ILE A 642 -11.07 -19.35 -50.01
CA ILE A 642 -10.54 -20.40 -50.91
C ILE A 642 -10.81 -20.14 -52.40
N GLY A 643 -11.80 -19.29 -52.72
CA GLY A 643 -12.15 -18.92 -54.08
C GLY A 643 -11.03 -18.19 -54.85
N ASP A 644 -10.16 -17.49 -54.14
CA ASP A 644 -9.00 -16.78 -54.73
C ASP A 644 -7.88 -17.74 -55.16
N VAL A 645 -7.86 -18.95 -54.59
CA VAL A 645 -6.82 -19.96 -54.82
C VAL A 645 -7.24 -20.94 -55.93
N LEU A 646 -8.53 -21.17 -56.05
CA LEU A 646 -9.11 -22.08 -57.02
C LEU A 646 -9.18 -21.42 -58.40
N ARG A 647 -9.17 -22.23 -59.48
CA ARG A 647 -9.28 -21.67 -60.83
C ARG A 647 -10.61 -20.89 -60.98
N PRO A 648 -10.62 -19.75 -61.69
CA PRO A 648 -11.85 -19.01 -61.96
C PRO A 648 -12.78 -19.83 -62.89
N PRO A 649 -14.05 -20.07 -62.51
CA PRO A 649 -14.97 -20.88 -63.30
C PRO A 649 -15.56 -20.10 -64.48
N SER A 650 -15.81 -20.76 -65.62
CA SER A 650 -16.51 -20.15 -66.76
C SER A 650 -18.03 -20.14 -66.55
N ASN A 651 -18.72 -19.11 -67.04
CA ASN A 651 -20.19 -18.98 -66.97
C ASN A 651 -20.97 -20.05 -67.75
N ARG A 652 -20.29 -20.87 -68.55
CA ARG A 652 -20.88 -21.99 -69.32
C ARG A 652 -20.76 -23.34 -68.61
N GLU A 653 -20.05 -23.42 -67.48
CA GLU A 653 -19.86 -24.67 -66.74
C GLU A 653 -21.13 -25.03 -65.95
N PRO A 654 -21.56 -26.30 -65.93
CA PRO A 654 -22.82 -26.71 -65.29
C PRO A 654 -22.82 -26.50 -63.77
N LEU A 655 -21.63 -26.47 -63.15
CA LEU A 655 -21.44 -26.26 -61.71
C LEU A 655 -21.06 -24.82 -61.36
N PHE A 656 -21.14 -23.86 -62.30
CA PHE A 656 -20.77 -22.46 -62.05
C PHE A 656 -21.52 -21.87 -60.84
N ALA A 657 -22.84 -22.02 -60.78
CA ALA A 657 -23.63 -21.50 -59.66
C ALA A 657 -23.29 -22.18 -58.32
N ALA A 658 -23.06 -23.50 -58.33
CA ALA A 658 -22.67 -24.25 -57.14
C ALA A 658 -21.27 -23.84 -56.64
N ARG A 659 -20.33 -23.56 -57.56
CA ARG A 659 -18.97 -23.08 -57.29
C ARG A 659 -18.99 -21.70 -56.63
N VAL A 660 -19.77 -20.75 -57.16
CA VAL A 660 -19.93 -19.41 -56.59
C VAL A 660 -20.56 -19.46 -55.19
N VAL A 661 -21.58 -20.30 -54.99
CA VAL A 661 -22.20 -20.49 -53.67
C VAL A 661 -21.21 -21.09 -52.67
N TYR A 662 -20.39 -22.06 -53.09
CA TYR A 662 -19.35 -22.65 -52.26
C TYR A 662 -18.32 -21.59 -51.81
N ASP A 663 -17.83 -20.75 -52.72
CA ASP A 663 -16.87 -19.68 -52.39
C ASP A 663 -17.46 -18.64 -51.44
N MET A 664 -18.68 -18.20 -51.70
CA MET A 664 -19.37 -17.24 -50.84
C MET A 664 -19.66 -17.82 -49.45
N LEU A 665 -20.10 -19.08 -49.36
CA LEU A 665 -20.34 -19.74 -48.08
C LEU A 665 -19.04 -19.91 -47.29
N PHE A 666 -17.95 -20.29 -47.94
CA PHE A 666 -16.65 -20.37 -47.29
C PHE A 666 -16.22 -19.00 -46.75
N PHE A 667 -16.32 -17.95 -47.57
CA PHE A 667 -15.96 -16.59 -47.17
C PHE A 667 -16.81 -16.07 -45.99
N PHE A 668 -18.14 -16.13 -46.08
CA PHE A 668 -19.00 -15.64 -45.00
C PHE A 668 -18.90 -16.47 -43.72
N VAL A 669 -18.91 -17.80 -43.81
CA VAL A 669 -18.94 -18.65 -42.62
C VAL A 669 -17.57 -18.73 -41.97
N VAL A 670 -16.50 -18.99 -42.74
CA VAL A 670 -15.18 -19.27 -42.18
C VAL A 670 -14.38 -17.99 -41.92
N ILE A 671 -14.41 -17.03 -42.86
CA ILE A 671 -13.63 -15.79 -42.71
C ILE A 671 -14.42 -14.76 -41.90
N ILE A 672 -15.65 -14.41 -42.31
CA ILE A 672 -16.40 -13.33 -41.66
C ILE A 672 -16.94 -13.72 -40.28
N ILE A 673 -17.51 -14.91 -40.11
CA ILE A 673 -18.11 -15.29 -38.82
C ILE A 673 -17.04 -15.87 -37.88
N VAL A 674 -16.34 -16.94 -38.28
CA VAL A 674 -15.48 -17.69 -37.35
C VAL A 674 -14.22 -16.92 -36.95
N LEU A 675 -13.52 -16.29 -37.91
CA LEU A 675 -12.30 -15.53 -37.59
C LEU A 675 -12.61 -14.29 -36.73
N ASN A 676 -13.72 -13.59 -37.01
CA ASN A 676 -14.15 -12.44 -36.20
C ASN A 676 -14.73 -12.84 -34.84
N LEU A 677 -15.26 -14.07 -34.67
CA LEU A 677 -15.67 -14.58 -33.36
C LEU A 677 -14.47 -14.72 -32.42
N ILE A 678 -13.30 -15.14 -32.94
CA ILE A 678 -12.06 -15.19 -32.14
C ILE A 678 -11.68 -13.79 -31.65
N PHE A 679 -11.72 -12.78 -32.53
CA PHE A 679 -11.49 -11.39 -32.15
C PHE A 679 -12.53 -10.87 -31.16
N GLY A 680 -13.81 -11.24 -31.33
CA GLY A 680 -14.90 -10.89 -30.41
C GLY A 680 -14.67 -11.43 -29.00
N VAL A 681 -14.28 -12.70 -28.86
CA VAL A 681 -13.96 -13.30 -27.55
C VAL A 681 -12.77 -12.59 -26.87
N ILE A 682 -11.76 -12.17 -27.64
CA ILE A 682 -10.63 -11.40 -27.11
C ILE A 682 -11.06 -9.99 -26.67
N ILE A 683 -12.01 -9.36 -27.36
CA ILE A 683 -12.53 -8.03 -26.95
C ILE A 683 -13.38 -8.15 -25.67
N ASP A 684 -14.21 -9.18 -25.55
CA ASP A 684 -15.02 -9.42 -24.35
C ASP A 684 -14.15 -9.76 -23.12
N THR A 685 -13.02 -10.45 -23.31
CA THR A 685 -12.08 -10.69 -22.19
C THR A 685 -11.42 -9.41 -21.67
N PHE A 686 -11.21 -8.41 -22.53
CA PHE A 686 -10.73 -7.09 -22.11
C PHE A 686 -11.77 -6.37 -21.24
N ALA A 687 -13.07 -6.61 -21.45
CA ALA A 687 -14.13 -6.10 -20.59
C ALA A 687 -14.19 -6.85 -19.24
N ASP A 688 -14.03 -8.18 -19.25
CA ASP A 688 -14.07 -9.02 -18.03
C ASP A 688 -12.83 -8.87 -17.13
N LEU A 689 -11.65 -8.60 -17.71
CA LEU A 689 -10.43 -8.27 -16.94
C LEU A 689 -10.57 -6.95 -16.18
N ARG A 690 -11.45 -6.06 -16.64
CA ARG A 690 -11.77 -4.80 -15.97
C ARG A 690 -12.77 -4.99 -14.82
N SER A 691 -13.62 -6.01 -14.85
CA SER A 691 -14.66 -6.27 -13.84
C SER A 691 -14.25 -7.29 -12.77
N GLU A 692 -13.41 -8.29 -13.09
CA GLU A 692 -13.05 -9.35 -12.14
C GLU A 692 -11.87 -8.98 -11.21
N LYS A 693 -11.09 -7.94 -11.55
CA LYS A 693 -10.09 -7.37 -10.61
C LYS A 693 -10.76 -6.84 -9.33
N GLN A 694 -12.07 -6.62 -9.39
CA GLN A 694 -12.93 -6.13 -8.32
C GLN A 694 -13.41 -7.23 -7.34
N GLN A 695 -13.18 -8.52 -7.62
CA GLN A 695 -13.85 -9.63 -6.89
C GLN A 695 -12.92 -10.51 -6.02
N LYS A 696 -11.60 -10.27 -6.02
CA LYS A 696 -10.61 -11.13 -5.32
C LYS A 696 -10.16 -10.63 -3.94
N GLU A 697 -10.93 -9.76 -3.31
CA GLU A 697 -10.58 -9.04 -2.07
C GLU A 697 -10.99 -9.71 -0.74
N GLU A 698 -11.31 -11.02 -0.68
CA GLU A 698 -12.02 -11.58 0.49
C GLU A 698 -11.29 -12.54 1.44
N ILE A 699 -9.96 -12.71 1.44
CA ILE A 699 -9.26 -13.56 2.44
C ILE A 699 -7.83 -13.01 2.60
N LEU A 700 -7.36 -12.46 3.73
CA LEU A 700 -7.10 -13.08 5.04
C LEU A 700 -6.87 -11.94 6.07
N LYS A 701 -6.57 -12.26 7.33
CA LYS A 701 -6.61 -11.34 8.46
C LYS A 701 -5.39 -11.46 9.38
N ASN A 702 -5.00 -10.27 9.85
CA ASN A 702 -4.48 -9.86 11.16
C ASN A 702 -3.16 -10.44 11.70
N SER A 703 -2.26 -9.51 12.07
CA SER A 703 -1.98 -9.23 13.49
C SER A 703 -1.24 -7.89 13.64
N LEU A 704 -1.57 -7.05 14.66
CA LEU A 704 -0.64 -6.43 15.64
C LEU A 704 -1.30 -5.36 16.53
N LYS A 705 -0.61 -5.11 17.66
CA LYS A 705 -1.01 -4.45 18.92
C LYS A 705 -2.04 -5.27 19.73
N ASP A 706 -1.79 -5.44 21.03
CA ASP A 706 -2.65 -6.23 21.92
C ASP A 706 -4.02 -5.54 22.02
N PRO A 707 -5.14 -6.25 21.78
CA PRO A 707 -6.47 -5.67 21.90
C PRO A 707 -6.77 -4.97 23.22
N THR A 708 -6.09 -5.33 24.32
CA THR A 708 -6.28 -4.68 25.61
C THR A 708 -5.71 -3.26 25.68
N GLU A 709 -4.84 -2.87 24.76
CA GLU A 709 -4.20 -1.54 24.74
C GLU A 709 -4.80 -0.57 23.72
N PHE A 710 -5.87 -0.99 23.04
CA PHE A 710 -6.50 -0.15 22.03
C PHE A 710 -7.21 1.04 22.67
N THR A 711 -6.92 2.24 22.16
CA THR A 711 -7.73 3.44 22.47
C THR A 711 -9.20 3.24 22.06
N GLY A 712 -10.10 4.10 22.56
CA GLY A 712 -11.51 4.02 22.19
C GLY A 712 -11.76 4.03 20.67
N PRO A 713 -11.11 4.93 19.91
CA PRO A 713 -11.18 4.93 18.45
C PRO A 713 -10.49 3.72 17.78
N GLU A 714 -9.35 3.26 18.30
CA GLU A 714 -8.65 2.08 17.75
C GLU A 714 -9.50 0.81 17.85
N SER A 715 -10.21 0.61 18.97
CA SER A 715 -11.09 -0.54 19.16
C SER A 715 -12.27 -0.53 18.20
N TYR A 716 -12.85 0.65 17.95
CA TYR A 716 -13.90 0.82 16.95
C TYR A 716 -13.40 0.47 15.54
N VAL A 717 -12.25 1.01 15.12
CA VAL A 717 -11.67 0.69 13.80
C VAL A 717 -11.33 -0.80 13.72
N HIS A 718 -10.76 -1.39 14.76
CA HIS A 718 -10.47 -2.82 14.82
C HIS A 718 -11.73 -3.68 14.62
N GLU A 719 -12.84 -3.30 15.25
CA GLU A 719 -14.12 -3.99 15.07
C GLU A 719 -14.65 -3.85 13.63
N MET A 720 -14.53 -2.66 13.04
CA MET A 720 -14.94 -2.40 11.65
C MET A 720 -14.11 -3.20 10.64
N VAL A 721 -12.78 -3.25 10.83
CA VAL A 721 -11.88 -4.13 10.08
C VAL A 721 -12.25 -5.59 10.29
N LYS A 722 -12.62 -5.97 11.52
CA LYS A 722 -13.09 -7.33 11.83
C LYS A 722 -14.36 -7.68 11.06
N LYS A 723 -15.25 -6.72 10.88
CA LYS A 723 -16.51 -6.81 10.13
C LYS A 723 -16.35 -6.62 8.62
N ARG A 724 -15.13 -6.32 8.11
CA ARG A 724 -14.86 -5.96 6.71
C ARG A 724 -15.70 -4.78 6.21
N CYS A 725 -15.96 -3.83 7.10
CA CYS A 725 -16.71 -2.62 6.79
C CYS A 725 -15.73 -1.44 6.67
N LEU A 726 -15.74 -0.75 5.53
CA LEU A 726 -14.86 0.39 5.23
C LEU A 726 -15.55 1.75 5.44
N ASP A 727 -16.70 1.78 6.12
CA ASP A 727 -17.50 3.01 6.33
C ASP A 727 -16.87 3.98 7.33
N TRP A 728 -15.85 3.52 8.07
CA TRP A 728 -15.05 4.35 8.96
C TRP A 728 -14.10 5.29 8.21
N PHE A 729 -13.90 5.09 6.90
CA PHE A 729 -13.20 6.08 6.06
C PHE A 729 -14.12 7.27 5.74
N PRO A 730 -13.63 8.51 5.84
CA PRO A 730 -14.39 9.68 5.40
C PRO A 730 -14.60 9.64 3.87
N ARG A 731 -15.84 9.83 3.43
CA ARG A 731 -16.20 9.90 2.00
C ARG A 731 -16.82 11.26 1.67
N LEU A 732 -16.22 11.97 0.72
CA LEU A 732 -16.68 13.28 0.23
C LEU A 732 -16.88 14.34 1.34
N ARG A 733 -16.15 14.21 2.44
CA ARG A 733 -16.20 15.11 3.60
C ARG A 733 -14.86 15.10 4.31
N ALA A 734 -14.51 16.21 4.94
CA ALA A 734 -13.30 16.37 5.73
C ALA A 734 -13.57 17.39 6.84
N ILE A 735 -12.84 17.30 7.96
CA ILE A 735 -13.01 18.23 9.08
C ILE A 735 -12.78 19.68 8.65
N SER A 736 -11.80 19.91 7.77
CA SER A 736 -11.49 21.24 7.22
C SER A 736 -12.62 21.86 6.39
N LEU A 737 -13.53 21.04 5.85
CA LEU A 737 -14.70 21.49 5.09
C LEU A 737 -15.93 21.71 5.98
N ALA A 738 -16.00 21.06 7.15
CA ALA A 738 -17.13 21.16 8.08
C ALA A 738 -17.10 22.43 8.94
N ILE A 739 -15.95 23.11 9.04
CA ILE A 739 -15.81 24.37 9.79
C ILE A 739 -16.64 25.52 9.16
N ASP A 740 -17.01 25.40 7.88
CA ASP A 740 -17.84 26.40 7.19
C ASP A 740 -19.36 26.26 7.49
N ASP A 741 -19.82 25.19 8.15
CA ASP A 741 -21.24 25.00 8.50
C ASP A 741 -21.67 25.74 9.79
N VAL A 742 -20.75 26.43 10.47
CA VAL A 742 -21.02 27.24 11.68
C VAL A 742 -22.08 28.33 11.42
N ASP A 743 -22.14 28.85 10.19
CA ASP A 743 -23.16 29.82 9.79
C ASP A 743 -24.60 29.23 9.78
N GLY A 744 -24.73 27.92 9.58
CA GLY A 744 -25.99 27.19 9.66
C GLY A 744 -26.48 27.01 11.10
N GLU A 745 -25.60 26.54 11.99
CA GLU A 745 -25.91 26.32 13.41
C GLU A 745 -26.21 27.64 14.15
N GLN A 746 -25.53 28.74 13.79
CA GLN A 746 -25.81 30.06 14.35
C GLN A 746 -27.25 30.54 14.05
N ASN A 747 -27.80 30.16 12.90
CA ASN A 747 -29.17 30.50 12.52
C ASN A 747 -30.21 29.65 13.26
N GLU A 748 -29.93 28.36 13.50
CA GLU A 748 -30.78 27.50 14.32
C GLU A 748 -30.78 27.94 15.79
N TRP A 749 -29.62 28.28 16.35
CA TRP A 749 -29.50 28.79 17.72
C TRP A 749 -30.29 30.09 17.91
N ARG A 750 -30.22 31.01 16.94
CA ARG A 750 -31.06 32.23 16.95
C ARG A 750 -32.56 31.92 16.87
N SER A 751 -32.95 30.88 16.14
CA SER A 751 -34.34 30.44 16.07
C SER A 751 -34.82 29.87 17.41
N LEU A 752 -34.01 29.02 18.05
CA LEU A 752 -34.29 28.43 19.36
C LEU A 752 -34.34 29.49 20.47
N GLN A 753 -33.42 30.45 20.47
CA GLN A 753 -33.42 31.61 21.38
C GLN A 753 -34.77 32.35 21.29
N LYS A 754 -35.25 32.59 20.07
CA LYS A 754 -36.51 33.28 19.82
C LYS A 754 -37.72 32.47 20.29
N GLN A 755 -37.70 31.15 20.15
CA GLN A 755 -38.73 30.26 20.69
C GLN A 755 -38.72 30.26 22.23
N LEU A 756 -37.54 30.26 22.86
CA LEU A 756 -37.42 30.31 24.31
C LEU A 756 -37.95 31.63 24.87
N GLU A 757 -37.59 32.76 24.27
CA GLU A 757 -38.10 34.09 24.64
C GLU A 757 -39.64 34.17 24.50
N SER A 758 -40.18 33.63 23.41
CA SER A 758 -41.64 33.55 23.21
C SER A 758 -42.31 32.69 24.28
N THR A 759 -41.70 31.57 24.65
CA THR A 759 -42.24 30.66 25.66
C THR A 759 -42.17 31.30 27.05
N GLN A 760 -41.07 31.98 27.37
CA GLN A 760 -40.90 32.72 28.62
C GLN A 760 -41.91 33.87 28.75
N SER A 761 -42.18 34.59 27.66
CA SER A 761 -43.23 35.61 27.60
C SER A 761 -44.63 35.01 27.85
N LEU A 762 -44.94 33.87 27.22
CA LEU A 762 -46.21 33.15 27.46
C LEU A 762 -46.35 32.70 28.91
N VAL A 763 -45.29 32.17 29.51
CA VAL A 763 -45.28 31.74 30.93
C VAL A 763 -45.48 32.94 31.85
N GLN A 764 -44.84 34.08 31.59
CA GLN A 764 -45.04 35.31 32.36
C GLN A 764 -46.48 35.83 32.24
N ALA A 765 -47.05 35.83 31.03
CA ALA A 765 -48.43 36.23 30.79
C ALA A 765 -49.42 35.32 31.52
N LEU A 766 -49.23 34.00 31.44
CA LEU A 766 -50.06 33.02 32.14
C LEU A 766 -49.97 33.18 33.67
N THR A 767 -48.76 33.43 34.18
CA THR A 767 -48.54 33.66 35.61
C THR A 767 -49.26 34.92 36.08
N SER A 768 -49.21 36.00 35.29
CA SER A 768 -49.95 37.24 35.57
C SER A 768 -51.46 37.02 35.54
N GLN A 769 -51.98 36.27 34.57
CA GLN A 769 -53.41 35.94 34.50
C GLN A 769 -53.87 35.10 35.70
N LEU A 770 -53.06 34.14 36.14
CA LEU A 770 -53.36 33.34 37.33
C LEU A 770 -53.38 34.18 38.62
N LEU A 771 -52.47 35.14 38.74
CA LEU A 771 -52.47 36.08 39.87
C LEU A 771 -53.70 36.98 39.85
N ASP A 772 -54.07 37.53 38.70
CA ASP A 772 -55.25 38.38 38.57
C ASP A 772 -56.55 37.58 38.85
N LEU A 773 -56.64 36.35 38.34
CA LEU A 773 -57.77 35.46 38.62
C LEU A 773 -57.88 35.12 40.12
N ARG A 774 -56.75 34.88 40.79
CA ARG A 774 -56.70 34.66 42.23
C ARG A 774 -57.23 35.90 42.97
N ASP A 775 -56.78 37.08 42.60
CA ASP A 775 -57.16 38.32 43.25
C ASP A 775 -58.67 38.62 43.02
N GLN A 776 -59.19 38.41 41.81
CA GLN A 776 -60.62 38.46 41.51
C GLN A 776 -61.43 37.48 42.35
N MET A 777 -60.98 36.22 42.48
CA MET A 777 -61.64 35.20 43.30
C MET A 777 -61.65 35.60 44.79
N THR A 778 -60.57 36.21 45.30
CA THR A 778 -60.54 36.70 46.68
C THR A 778 -61.48 37.89 46.89
N GLU A 779 -61.57 38.81 45.94
CA GLU A 779 -62.45 39.98 46.04
C GLU A 779 -63.92 39.56 45.92
N GLN A 780 -64.25 38.62 45.03
CA GLN A 780 -65.57 38.02 44.94
C GLN A 780 -65.97 37.31 46.24
N ARG A 781 -65.01 36.68 46.93
CA ARG A 781 -65.23 36.05 48.25
C ARG A 781 -65.49 37.09 49.33
N LYS A 782 -64.76 38.22 49.34
CA LYS A 782 -65.01 39.35 50.25
C LYS A 782 -66.38 39.98 50.00
N GLN A 783 -66.79 40.15 48.74
CA GLN A 783 -68.14 40.64 48.39
C GLN A 783 -69.22 39.68 48.89
N LYS A 784 -69.06 38.37 48.69
CA LYS A 784 -69.97 37.35 49.25
C LYS A 784 -70.03 37.40 50.78
N GLN A 785 -68.90 37.63 51.46
CA GLN A 785 -68.87 37.82 52.91
C GLN A 785 -69.56 39.12 53.36
N ARG A 786 -69.41 40.23 52.62
CA ARG A 786 -70.16 41.48 52.91
C ARG A 786 -71.67 41.29 52.76
N ILE A 787 -72.11 40.59 51.72
CA ILE A 787 -73.54 40.24 51.53
C ILE A 787 -74.01 39.29 52.66
N GLY A 788 -73.18 38.32 53.05
CA GLY A 788 -73.47 37.42 54.17
C GLY A 788 -73.56 38.13 55.53
N LEU A 789 -72.77 39.19 55.75
CA LEU A 789 -72.81 40.01 56.97
C LEU A 789 -74.05 40.92 57.01
N LEU A 790 -74.48 41.45 55.86
CA LEU A 790 -75.73 42.23 55.75
C LEU A 790 -76.98 41.37 56.05
N ASN A 791 -76.90 40.05 55.83
CA ASN A 791 -77.98 39.11 56.13
C ASN A 791 -77.96 38.55 57.57
N ASN A 792 -76.92 38.84 58.38
CA ASN A 792 -76.72 38.28 59.72
C ASN A 792 -76.67 39.35 60.83
N ALA A 793 -77.66 40.25 60.88
CA ALA A 793 -77.96 41.04 62.09
C ALA A 793 -79.18 40.42 62.82
N PRO A 794 -79.01 39.85 64.03
CA PRO A 794 -80.10 39.20 64.76
C PRO A 794 -80.96 40.22 65.52
N SER A 795 -82.29 40.05 65.42
CA SER A 795 -83.31 40.81 66.16
C SER A 795 -83.76 40.04 67.42
N LEU A 796 -83.56 40.67 68.59
CA LEU A 796 -84.16 40.38 69.91
C LEU A 796 -84.25 41.78 70.57
N LEU A 797 -85.37 42.35 71.04
CA LEU A 797 -86.73 41.96 71.37
C LEU A 797 -87.61 43.22 71.21
N ASN A 798 -88.85 43.10 70.73
CA ASN A 798 -89.99 43.41 71.60
C ASN A 798 -91.29 42.82 71.04
N THR A 799 -92.11 42.35 71.97
CA THR A 799 -93.39 41.66 71.80
C THR A 799 -94.47 42.48 71.06
N GLY A 800 -95.32 41.81 70.27
CA GLY A 800 -96.75 42.12 70.24
C GLY A 800 -97.44 42.20 68.87
N ASN A 801 -98.26 41.17 68.60
CA ASN A 801 -99.49 41.15 67.80
C ASN A 801 -99.45 41.17 66.26
N GLY A 802 -100.16 40.20 65.67
CA GLY A 802 -100.85 40.38 64.39
C GLY A 802 -100.88 39.15 63.49
N TYR A 803 -101.83 38.24 63.72
CA TYR A 803 -102.24 37.21 62.75
C TYR A 803 -102.74 37.87 61.46
N ASN A 804 -102.23 37.45 60.30
CA ASN A 804 -102.90 37.69 59.02
C ASN A 804 -102.66 36.59 58.00
N ALA A 805 -103.71 36.34 57.22
CA ALA A 805 -103.93 35.24 56.31
C ALA A 805 -103.48 35.54 54.86
N ASN A 806 -103.57 34.49 54.04
CA ASN A 806 -103.66 34.44 52.57
C ASN A 806 -102.38 34.20 51.76
N THR A 807 -102.01 32.93 51.73
CA THR A 807 -101.86 32.06 50.54
C THR A 807 -101.97 32.72 49.15
N ASN A 808 -100.79 33.05 48.61
CA ASN A 808 -100.18 32.61 47.34
C ASN A 808 -101.10 32.16 46.18
N LYS A 809 -101.07 32.99 45.12
CA LYS A 809 -100.71 32.55 43.78
C LYS A 809 -99.20 32.67 43.60
#